data_AF-A0A9D5PDR1-F1
#
_entry.id   AF-A0A9D5PDR1-F1
#
_cell.length_a   1.000
_cell.length_b   1.000
_cell.length_c   1.000
_cell.angle_alpha   90.00
_cell.angle_beta   90.00
_cell.angle_gamma   90.00
#
_symmetry.space_group_name_H-M   'P 1'
#
loop_
_entity.id
_entity.type
_entity.pdbx_description
1 polymer ?
#
loop_
_entity_poly.entity_id
_entity_poly.type
_entity_poly.pdbx_seq_one_letter_code
_entity_poly.pdbx_strand_id
1 'polypeptide(L)'
;MFSVFTEKLLSMTRRFLASLLLVMTYAISFAAEKDFTAYLFAYFKGEGLAQGEQIYFAVSRDGLNWKDINGGNPVLTSTLGEKGLRDPFIMRSADGSKFFVIATDLKINGNGDWTAAQTTGSKSIMVWESSDLINWSEQRMCRVAPDGAGCTWAPEAVYNEESEEYLVFWSSKIPASQYVQNNDNTHRVYYSTTKDFKTFSDAKVWIELKNSQNRTISVIDATVIKVGNTYYRFKKNEATEAHKSGMPSSGKYIIMEKATSLLGQWSEVNTQMSQIAYVEGPTCFKFNGENKWCLFIDDFGGKGYYPLITTDLSSGVFTQLESSQYSLPSVMRHGSVVNITETEYNNLMSKYEPSSTSIIRINPAARQQTIEGWGVSLCWWANMCGKWSENKIDDLVDMLTSEDKLNYNIFRYNIGGGDHPSHYNGHMCNGKGKRAEMEGFKASEYSDYDWNADAAQRKVMLKLNEARKDAIFEAFSNSAPYWMTYSGCASGNKDAGKDNLKPEYYGKFSDYLIDVCKHYKDEYGIEFKTLDPFNEPNTNYWGENGGQEGCHFDPSSQVDLIRVIYPKLKNSGLKTVLSASDETSVSTAIGELQLFVKEGDIVPMLGQFNVHTYGGDIRDKANLKDLVTETRLPFWMSETGAGGNGLAGNLSLAQRMFDDLNYLQPQAWIDWQFVEENNDQWCMVKGNFSNQTYNIVKNFYVRMQVTRFIRQGYTMLGTGRNDILAAVSPSGDKVVVVMLNTATEEKNISIDLSLLKKVDGLAELYVTNSRLDCKRMADVEVVDGRVDYTMGGEEISTLVFATEAGNGMENFTEGFPYLIVPRASTAPLTLNGGALQLSSLCVADSMQRWYFNKLDNGNYNIYTMLEGKKYALTDDGSYYLTTSQLDESNKGQQFKVEHIGDNSYKVISVSNDKLLDLEGEHLEIGTKVGLWQTGATGANVHREWRILSVPFTAVPMSSETTVENTTSRTTLVYTQNEQVIIISLDENVKEDYSVYNINGQMLANGTVNSAITKIHLGRGIYIVKCGKEAQTVIVK
;
A
#
# COMPACT_ATOMS: atom_id res chain seq x y z
N MET A 1 48.46 -25.99 47.56
CA MET A 1 47.72 -27.20 47.08
C MET A 1 46.21 -26.98 47.04
N PHE A 2 45.63 -26.13 47.90
CA PHE A 2 44.18 -25.84 47.92
C PHE A 2 43.66 -24.86 46.83
N SER A 3 44.48 -23.96 46.26
CA SER A 3 44.01 -23.03 45.22
C SER A 3 43.97 -23.63 43.80
N VAL A 4 44.78 -24.65 43.53
CA VAL A 4 44.81 -25.34 42.21
C VAL A 4 43.63 -26.31 42.05
N PHE A 5 43.09 -26.82 43.16
CA PHE A 5 41.90 -27.67 43.17
C PHE A 5 40.60 -26.89 42.98
N THR A 6 40.54 -25.63 43.45
CA THR A 6 39.36 -24.77 43.33
C THR A 6 39.19 -24.20 41.92
N GLU A 7 40.27 -23.83 41.23
CA GLU A 7 40.18 -23.38 39.83
C GLU A 7 39.79 -24.50 38.85
N LYS A 8 40.27 -25.73 39.05
CA LYS A 8 39.87 -26.87 38.22
C LYS A 8 38.40 -27.26 38.41
N LEU A 9 37.88 -27.17 39.64
CA LEU A 9 36.48 -27.45 39.94
C LEU A 9 35.56 -26.38 39.34
N LEU A 10 35.92 -25.08 39.42
CA LEU A 10 35.17 -23.97 38.81
C LEU A 10 35.18 -23.99 37.27
N SER A 11 36.29 -24.42 36.65
CA SER A 11 36.39 -24.60 35.19
C SER A 11 35.56 -25.80 34.71
N MET A 12 35.53 -26.91 35.46
CA MET A 12 34.68 -28.06 35.13
C MET A 12 33.19 -27.74 35.30
N THR A 13 32.78 -27.00 36.34
CA THR A 13 31.38 -26.56 36.49
C THR A 13 30.97 -25.54 35.43
N ARG A 14 31.86 -24.62 34.99
CA ARG A 14 31.55 -23.69 33.89
C ARG A 14 31.45 -24.38 32.54
N ARG A 15 32.25 -25.41 32.28
CA ARG A 15 32.13 -26.22 31.05
C ARG A 15 30.90 -27.11 31.08
N PHE A 16 30.56 -27.70 32.23
CA PHE A 16 29.35 -28.52 32.37
C PHE A 16 28.06 -27.67 32.30
N LEU A 17 28.05 -26.45 32.88
CA LEU A 17 26.94 -25.50 32.74
C LEU A 17 26.85 -24.89 31.34
N ALA A 18 27.97 -24.63 30.65
CA ALA A 18 27.94 -24.18 29.25
C ALA A 18 27.44 -25.29 28.30
N SER A 19 27.78 -26.56 28.56
CA SER A 19 27.23 -27.70 27.84
C SER A 19 25.75 -27.96 28.15
N LEU A 20 25.30 -27.73 29.40
CA LEU A 20 23.88 -27.86 29.75
C LEU A 20 23.04 -26.69 29.20
N LEU A 21 23.60 -25.47 29.11
CA LEU A 21 22.94 -24.31 28.47
C LEU A 21 22.86 -24.46 26.95
N LEU A 22 23.88 -25.06 26.31
CA LEU A 22 23.89 -25.33 24.87
C LEU A 22 22.94 -26.48 24.46
N VAL A 23 22.69 -27.43 25.36
CA VAL A 23 21.70 -28.51 25.14
C VAL A 23 20.27 -28.05 25.46
N MET A 24 20.07 -27.00 26.27
CA MET A 24 18.75 -26.38 26.49
C MET A 24 18.36 -25.31 25.45
N THR A 25 19.25 -24.85 24.57
CA THR A 25 18.95 -23.84 23.52
C THR A 25 18.63 -24.43 22.14
N TYR A 26 18.59 -25.75 22.00
CA TYR A 26 17.98 -26.45 20.85
C TYR A 26 16.89 -27.42 21.31
N ALA A 27 16.05 -27.01 22.27
CA ALA A 27 14.71 -27.53 22.26
C ALA A 27 14.06 -26.98 20.98
N ILE A 28 14.10 -27.76 19.89
CA ILE A 28 13.22 -27.56 18.74
C ILE A 28 11.82 -27.65 19.33
N SER A 29 11.24 -26.50 19.67
CA SER A 29 9.85 -26.44 20.09
C SER A 29 9.06 -26.76 18.83
N PHE A 30 8.56 -27.99 18.73
CA PHE A 30 7.59 -28.35 17.69
C PHE A 30 6.43 -27.35 17.78
N ALA A 31 6.01 -26.79 16.65
CA ALA A 31 4.85 -25.91 16.61
C ALA A 31 3.64 -26.71 17.11
N ALA A 32 3.07 -26.27 18.23
CA ALA A 32 1.81 -26.80 18.72
C ALA A 32 0.65 -26.13 18.00
N GLU A 33 -0.55 -26.70 18.04
CA GLU A 33 -1.74 -26.14 17.38
C GLU A 33 -2.01 -24.67 17.75
N LYS A 34 -1.65 -24.27 18.99
CA LYS A 34 -1.75 -22.88 19.48
C LYS A 34 -0.82 -21.89 18.78
N ASP A 35 0.19 -22.36 18.06
CA ASP A 35 1.23 -21.54 17.43
C ASP A 35 0.89 -21.23 15.95
N PHE A 36 -0.17 -21.82 15.40
CA PHE A 36 -0.62 -21.56 14.03
C PHE A 36 -1.49 -20.31 13.95
N THR A 37 -1.14 -19.41 13.03
CA THR A 37 -1.80 -18.10 12.84
C THR A 37 -2.30 -17.89 11.40
N ALA A 38 -1.94 -18.78 10.49
CA ALA A 38 -2.30 -18.69 9.08
C ALA A 38 -2.35 -20.09 8.42
N TYR A 39 -2.63 -20.12 7.12
CA TYR A 39 -2.72 -21.32 6.28
C TYR A 39 -1.98 -21.10 4.96
N LEU A 40 -1.40 -22.17 4.42
CA LEU A 40 -0.85 -22.25 3.06
C LEU A 40 -1.64 -23.27 2.24
N PHE A 41 -2.09 -22.89 1.06
CA PHE A 41 -2.74 -23.76 0.09
C PHE A 41 -1.80 -23.98 -1.09
N ALA A 42 -1.41 -25.24 -1.33
CA ALA A 42 -0.73 -25.67 -2.55
C ALA A 42 -1.76 -26.18 -3.56
N TYR A 43 -1.76 -25.63 -4.78
CA TYR A 43 -2.78 -25.93 -5.80
C TYR A 43 -2.22 -25.79 -7.23
N PHE A 44 -3.02 -26.13 -8.25
CA PHE A 44 -2.72 -25.82 -9.66
C PHE A 44 -3.92 -25.18 -10.37
N LYS A 45 -3.72 -24.57 -11.55
CA LYS A 45 -4.74 -23.77 -12.26
C LYS A 45 -5.47 -24.51 -13.40
N GLY A 46 -5.06 -25.74 -13.71
CA GLY A 46 -5.72 -26.56 -14.73
C GLY A 46 -5.13 -26.45 -16.13
N GLU A 47 -5.62 -27.30 -17.02
CA GLU A 47 -5.10 -27.50 -18.39
C GLU A 47 -5.49 -26.39 -19.39
N GLY A 48 -6.31 -25.41 -18.99
CA GLY A 48 -6.70 -24.28 -19.84
C GLY A 48 -5.61 -23.23 -20.03
N LEU A 49 -4.53 -23.28 -19.24
CA LEU A 49 -3.43 -22.32 -19.26
C LEU A 49 -2.10 -23.02 -19.56
N ALA A 50 -1.23 -22.38 -20.35
CA ALA A 50 0.06 -22.96 -20.75
C ALA A 50 0.98 -23.32 -19.56
N GLN A 51 0.87 -22.60 -18.45
CA GLN A 51 1.57 -22.88 -17.18
C GLN A 51 0.60 -23.30 -16.06
N GLY A 52 -0.66 -23.64 -16.39
CA GLY A 52 -1.66 -23.95 -15.37
C GLY A 52 -1.42 -25.27 -14.64
N GLU A 53 -0.66 -26.19 -15.24
CA GLU A 53 -0.25 -27.46 -14.64
C GLU A 53 1.13 -27.34 -13.99
N GLN A 54 1.26 -26.42 -13.04
CA GLN A 54 2.43 -26.20 -12.17
C GLN A 54 1.92 -25.94 -10.74
N ILE A 55 2.79 -25.92 -9.73
CA ILE A 55 2.35 -25.73 -8.33
C ILE A 55 2.38 -24.25 -7.96
N TYR A 56 1.24 -23.75 -7.49
CA TYR A 56 1.01 -22.40 -7.01
C TYR A 56 0.71 -22.42 -5.52
N PHE A 57 1.00 -21.31 -4.84
CA PHE A 57 0.70 -21.11 -3.43
C PHE A 57 -0.26 -19.94 -3.22
N ALA A 58 -1.18 -20.10 -2.27
CA ALA A 58 -2.01 -19.04 -1.72
C ALA A 58 -1.96 -19.09 -0.19
N VAL A 59 -2.08 -17.94 0.46
CA VAL A 59 -2.10 -17.85 1.93
C VAL A 59 -3.42 -17.28 2.43
N SER A 60 -3.79 -17.65 3.64
CA SER A 60 -4.97 -17.11 4.33
C SER A 60 -4.71 -16.94 5.82
N ARG A 61 -5.27 -15.90 6.43
CA ARG A 61 -5.26 -15.70 7.89
C ARG A 61 -6.42 -16.43 8.58
N ASP A 62 -7.55 -16.58 7.89
CA ASP A 62 -8.80 -17.11 8.45
C ASP A 62 -9.21 -18.47 7.88
N GLY A 63 -8.56 -18.94 6.81
CA GLY A 63 -8.85 -20.20 6.13
C GLY A 63 -9.99 -20.11 5.11
N LEU A 64 -10.60 -18.94 4.91
CA LEU A 64 -11.73 -18.70 4.01
C LEU A 64 -11.45 -17.64 2.95
N ASN A 65 -10.59 -16.66 3.25
CA ASN A 65 -10.19 -15.60 2.35
C ASN A 65 -8.72 -15.79 1.96
N TRP A 66 -8.50 -16.18 0.71
CA TRP A 66 -7.21 -16.63 0.21
C TRP A 66 -6.62 -15.62 -0.77
N LYS A 67 -5.33 -15.35 -0.62
CA LYS A 67 -4.54 -14.47 -1.49
C LYS A 67 -3.46 -15.28 -2.20
N ASP A 68 -3.41 -15.19 -3.53
CA ASP A 68 -2.27 -15.67 -4.33
C ASP A 68 -0.98 -14.96 -3.91
N ILE A 69 0.11 -15.70 -3.78
CA ILE A 69 1.46 -15.14 -3.57
C ILE A 69 2.32 -15.30 -4.82
N ASN A 70 3.53 -14.74 -4.83
CA ASN A 70 4.46 -14.79 -5.96
C ASN A 70 3.91 -14.09 -7.21
N GLY A 71 3.09 -13.05 -7.00
CA GLY A 71 2.39 -12.34 -8.09
C GLY A 71 1.46 -13.23 -8.92
N GLY A 72 0.98 -14.35 -8.36
CA GLY A 72 0.13 -15.31 -9.07
C GLY A 72 0.87 -16.25 -10.01
N ASN A 73 2.21 -16.27 -9.98
CA ASN A 73 3.09 -17.16 -10.76
C ASN A 73 3.40 -18.47 -10.02
N PRO A 74 3.77 -19.56 -10.72
CA PRO A 74 4.07 -20.85 -10.08
C PRO A 74 5.28 -20.74 -9.15
N VAL A 75 5.21 -21.44 -8.01
CA VAL A 75 6.28 -21.53 -7.01
C VAL A 75 7.20 -22.72 -7.29
N LEU A 76 6.63 -23.87 -7.68
CA LEU A 76 7.39 -25.04 -8.10
C LEU A 76 7.00 -25.42 -9.52
N THR A 77 8.02 -25.60 -10.37
CA THR A 77 7.85 -26.00 -11.76
C THR A 77 8.52 -27.33 -12.05
N SER A 78 7.94 -28.12 -12.95
CA SER A 78 8.51 -29.40 -13.36
C SER A 78 9.41 -29.27 -14.59
N THR A 79 10.60 -29.83 -14.49
CA THR A 79 11.52 -30.04 -15.62
C THR A 79 11.68 -31.52 -15.99
N LEU A 80 11.22 -32.41 -15.12
CA LEU A 80 11.28 -33.86 -15.26
C LEU A 80 9.93 -34.44 -15.71
N GLY A 81 9.94 -35.70 -16.14
CA GLY A 81 8.72 -36.43 -16.49
C GLY A 81 7.93 -35.78 -17.64
N GLU A 82 6.63 -35.70 -17.47
CA GLU A 82 5.70 -35.08 -18.43
C GLU A 82 5.74 -33.54 -18.38
N LYS A 83 6.46 -32.96 -17.41
CA LYS A 83 6.63 -31.52 -17.19
C LYS A 83 5.35 -30.76 -16.78
N GLY A 84 4.31 -31.49 -16.39
CA GLY A 84 3.12 -30.93 -15.73
C GLY A 84 3.04 -31.43 -14.29
N LEU A 85 2.58 -30.57 -13.38
CA LEU A 85 2.33 -30.87 -11.98
C LEU A 85 0.86 -30.64 -11.69
N ARG A 86 0.19 -31.71 -11.23
CA ARG A 86 -1.21 -31.68 -10.82
C ARG A 86 -1.35 -32.22 -9.41
N ASP A 87 -2.46 -31.88 -8.76
CA ASP A 87 -2.88 -32.44 -7.48
C ASP A 87 -1.80 -32.34 -6.37
N PRO A 88 -1.25 -31.15 -6.07
CA PRO A 88 -0.18 -31.02 -5.09
C PRO A 88 -0.68 -31.26 -3.66
N PHE A 89 0.03 -32.14 -2.95
CA PHE A 89 -0.13 -32.41 -1.53
C PHE A 89 1.04 -31.84 -0.72
N ILE A 90 0.75 -30.92 0.19
CA ILE A 90 1.72 -30.35 1.13
C ILE A 90 1.48 -30.85 2.55
N MET A 91 2.56 -31.27 3.22
CA MET A 91 2.50 -31.69 4.62
C MET A 91 3.73 -31.26 5.41
N ARG A 92 3.55 -31.03 6.71
CA ARG A 92 4.65 -30.93 7.67
C ARG A 92 5.14 -32.34 8.06
N SER A 93 6.45 -32.50 8.23
CA SER A 93 7.04 -33.74 8.72
C SER A 93 6.56 -34.05 10.15
N ALA A 94 6.62 -35.32 10.56
CA ALA A 94 6.14 -35.76 11.86
C ALA A 94 6.94 -35.14 13.01
N ASP A 95 8.21 -34.86 12.77
CA ASP A 95 9.11 -34.15 13.67
C ASP A 95 9.08 -32.62 13.45
N GLY A 96 8.13 -32.09 12.67
CA GLY A 96 7.99 -30.64 12.44
C GLY A 96 9.18 -29.93 11.78
N SER A 97 10.27 -30.63 11.46
CA SER A 97 11.55 -30.04 11.04
C SER A 97 11.54 -29.57 9.59
N LYS A 98 10.60 -30.05 8.78
CA LYS A 98 10.46 -29.71 7.38
C LYS A 98 9.05 -29.94 6.85
N PHE A 99 8.86 -29.57 5.61
CA PHE A 99 7.68 -29.76 4.80
C PHE A 99 8.03 -30.61 3.58
N PHE A 100 7.07 -31.42 3.15
CA PHE A 100 7.12 -32.14 1.90
C PHE A 100 5.99 -31.65 0.99
N VAL A 101 6.31 -31.48 -0.30
CA VAL A 101 5.31 -31.33 -1.36
C VAL A 101 5.45 -32.52 -2.31
N ILE A 102 4.35 -33.22 -2.54
CA ILE A 102 4.27 -34.28 -3.55
C ILE A 102 3.19 -33.93 -4.58
N ALA A 103 3.38 -34.34 -5.84
CA ALA A 103 2.44 -34.01 -6.92
C ALA A 103 2.40 -35.10 -8.00
N THR A 104 1.29 -35.14 -8.73
CA THR A 104 1.11 -35.94 -9.95
C THR A 104 2.02 -35.42 -11.06
N ASP A 105 2.81 -36.30 -11.68
CA ASP A 105 3.50 -36.01 -12.94
C ASP A 105 2.56 -36.23 -14.13
N LEU A 106 1.89 -35.17 -14.57
CA LEU A 106 0.89 -35.25 -15.65
C LEU A 106 0.76 -33.92 -16.39
N LYS A 107 0.82 -33.97 -17.71
CA LYS A 107 0.56 -32.81 -18.59
C LYS A 107 -0.55 -33.10 -19.60
N ILE A 108 -1.72 -32.49 -19.41
CA ILE A 108 -2.87 -32.57 -20.32
C ILE A 108 -2.92 -31.36 -21.26
N ASN A 109 -2.40 -30.21 -20.82
CA ASN A 109 -2.37 -29.00 -21.65
C ASN A 109 -1.61 -29.28 -22.96
N GLY A 110 -2.29 -29.02 -24.09
CA GLY A 110 -1.75 -29.15 -25.44
C GLY A 110 -2.23 -30.38 -26.22
N ASN A 111 -2.52 -31.52 -25.56
CA ASN A 111 -2.98 -32.74 -26.27
C ASN A 111 -4.37 -33.23 -25.84
N GLY A 112 -4.83 -32.95 -24.61
CA GLY A 112 -6.13 -33.37 -24.10
C GLY A 112 -6.35 -34.89 -23.98
N ASP A 113 -5.30 -35.72 -24.08
CA ASP A 113 -5.45 -37.17 -24.20
C ASP A 113 -5.54 -37.88 -22.84
N TRP A 114 -6.74 -37.83 -22.26
CA TRP A 114 -7.07 -38.52 -21.01
C TRP A 114 -7.03 -40.05 -21.12
N THR A 115 -7.07 -40.62 -22.33
CA THR A 115 -6.96 -42.07 -22.51
C THR A 115 -5.51 -42.51 -22.34
N ALA A 116 -4.58 -41.81 -22.98
CA ALA A 116 -3.15 -42.02 -22.79
C ALA A 116 -2.74 -41.80 -21.34
N ALA A 117 -3.22 -40.73 -20.70
CA ALA A 117 -2.93 -40.41 -19.31
C ALA A 117 -3.32 -41.52 -18.32
N GLN A 118 -4.36 -42.31 -18.63
CA GLN A 118 -4.83 -43.44 -17.80
C GLN A 118 -4.15 -44.78 -18.12
N THR A 119 -3.52 -44.90 -19.28
CA THR A 119 -3.08 -46.21 -19.81
C THR A 119 -1.58 -46.32 -20.04
N THR A 120 -0.92 -45.21 -20.34
CA THR A 120 0.51 -45.14 -20.63
C THR A 120 1.20 -43.94 -19.98
N GLY A 121 0.52 -43.28 -19.02
CA GLY A 121 1.02 -42.11 -18.33
C GLY A 121 2.11 -42.40 -17.29
N SER A 122 2.53 -41.36 -16.58
CA SER A 122 3.59 -41.46 -15.59
C SER A 122 3.31 -42.45 -14.46
N LYS A 123 4.39 -43.11 -14.03
CA LYS A 123 4.43 -44.08 -12.92
C LYS A 123 5.08 -43.51 -11.66
N SER A 124 5.29 -42.19 -11.66
CA SER A 124 6.08 -41.50 -10.66
C SER A 124 5.31 -40.35 -10.04
N ILE A 125 5.63 -40.07 -8.79
CA ILE A 125 5.28 -38.82 -8.12
C ILE A 125 6.48 -37.87 -8.18
N MET A 126 6.19 -36.58 -8.12
CA MET A 126 7.22 -35.54 -7.97
C MET A 126 7.29 -35.12 -6.51
N VAL A 127 8.50 -34.94 -5.98
CA VAL A 127 8.75 -34.67 -4.55
C VAL A 127 9.70 -33.50 -4.37
N TRP A 128 9.33 -32.59 -3.46
CA TRP A 128 10.19 -31.53 -2.91
C TRP A 128 10.15 -31.56 -1.38
N GLU A 129 11.22 -31.10 -0.74
CA GLU A 129 11.25 -30.84 0.70
C GLU A 129 11.80 -29.45 1.01
N SER A 130 11.34 -28.83 2.11
CA SER A 130 11.77 -27.50 2.56
C SER A 130 11.71 -27.41 4.08
N SER A 131 12.69 -26.78 4.73
CA SER A 131 12.62 -26.51 6.18
C SER A 131 11.82 -25.26 6.53
N ASP A 132 11.50 -24.40 5.56
CA ASP A 132 10.99 -23.05 5.81
C ASP A 132 9.92 -22.57 4.80
N LEU A 133 9.43 -23.47 3.94
CA LEU A 133 8.46 -23.24 2.86
C LEU A 133 8.92 -22.33 1.71
N ILE A 134 10.15 -21.81 1.76
CA ILE A 134 10.67 -20.87 0.77
C ILE A 134 11.93 -21.36 0.06
N ASN A 135 12.71 -22.22 0.72
CA ASN A 135 13.89 -22.88 0.18
C ASN A 135 13.55 -24.35 -0.06
N TRP A 136 13.23 -24.69 -1.30
CA TRP A 136 12.84 -26.03 -1.71
C TRP A 136 14.04 -26.81 -2.26
N SER A 137 14.07 -28.12 -2.00
CA SER A 137 15.05 -29.02 -2.61
C SER A 137 14.92 -29.05 -4.14
N GLU A 138 15.89 -29.66 -4.81
CA GLU A 138 15.70 -30.04 -6.22
C GLU A 138 14.50 -30.98 -6.38
N GLN A 139 13.87 -30.93 -7.56
CA GLN A 139 12.78 -31.82 -7.95
C GLN A 139 13.25 -33.27 -7.97
N ARG A 140 12.57 -34.15 -7.23
CA ARG A 140 12.80 -35.60 -7.30
C ARG A 140 11.64 -36.30 -7.98
N MET A 141 11.93 -37.16 -8.95
CA MET A 141 10.95 -38.03 -9.61
C MET A 141 11.05 -39.43 -9.00
N CYS A 142 10.04 -39.84 -8.24
CA CYS A 142 10.02 -41.09 -7.51
C CYS A 142 9.01 -42.05 -8.13
N ARG A 143 9.48 -43.12 -8.77
CA ARG A 143 8.61 -44.18 -9.27
C ARG A 143 8.01 -44.95 -8.08
N VAL A 144 6.69 -44.92 -7.96
CA VAL A 144 5.97 -45.59 -6.87
C VAL A 144 4.91 -46.55 -7.38
N ALA A 145 4.36 -46.34 -8.58
CA ALA A 145 3.30 -47.20 -9.10
C ALA A 145 3.80 -48.61 -9.45
N PRO A 146 2.97 -49.64 -9.25
CA PRO A 146 3.33 -51.02 -9.55
C PRO A 146 3.55 -51.22 -11.06
N ASP A 147 4.23 -52.31 -11.42
CA ASP A 147 4.38 -52.67 -12.83
C ASP A 147 3.02 -52.93 -13.49
N GLY A 148 2.89 -52.50 -14.75
CA GLY A 148 1.63 -52.53 -15.48
C GLY A 148 0.64 -51.40 -15.16
N ALA A 149 0.90 -50.54 -14.17
CA ALA A 149 0.07 -49.35 -13.94
C ALA A 149 0.14 -48.38 -15.13
N GLY A 150 -0.99 -47.76 -15.46
CA GLY A 150 -1.11 -46.75 -16.51
C GLY A 150 -1.03 -45.30 -16.04
N CYS A 151 -1.06 -45.06 -14.72
CA CYS A 151 -1.03 -43.72 -14.12
C CYS A 151 -0.64 -43.74 -12.63
N THR A 152 -0.27 -42.57 -12.09
CA THR A 152 0.00 -42.29 -10.66
C THR A 152 -0.58 -40.93 -10.31
N TRP A 153 -1.84 -40.89 -9.87
CA TRP A 153 -2.59 -39.63 -9.75
C TRP A 153 -2.96 -39.28 -8.31
N ALA A 154 -3.08 -37.98 -8.03
CA ALA A 154 -3.45 -37.39 -6.75
C ALA A 154 -2.71 -38.03 -5.55
N PRO A 155 -1.37 -37.96 -5.52
CA PRO A 155 -0.62 -38.53 -4.42
C PRO A 155 -0.77 -37.68 -3.15
N GLU A 156 -1.10 -38.33 -2.04
CA GLU A 156 -1.08 -37.73 -0.70
C GLU A 156 -0.29 -38.63 0.27
N ALA A 157 -0.04 -38.12 1.48
CA ALA A 157 0.68 -38.87 2.50
C ALA A 157 0.18 -38.59 3.91
N VAL A 158 0.24 -39.62 4.77
CA VAL A 158 -0.11 -39.51 6.19
C VAL A 158 0.94 -40.22 7.03
N TYR A 159 1.38 -39.60 8.11
CA TYR A 159 2.33 -40.24 9.03
C TYR A 159 1.63 -41.29 9.89
N ASN A 160 2.17 -42.51 9.88
CA ASN A 160 1.70 -43.61 10.72
C ASN A 160 2.59 -43.74 11.96
N GLU A 161 2.07 -43.31 13.11
CA GLU A 161 2.76 -43.42 14.41
C GLU A 161 3.08 -44.87 14.79
N GLU A 162 2.27 -45.85 14.38
CA GLU A 162 2.49 -47.26 14.74
C GLU A 162 3.72 -47.86 14.05
N SER A 163 3.99 -47.46 12.81
CA SER A 163 5.13 -47.96 12.02
C SER A 163 6.30 -46.98 11.96
N GLU A 164 6.12 -45.75 12.45
CA GLU A 164 7.06 -44.63 12.30
C GLU A 164 7.45 -44.36 10.83
N GLU A 165 6.47 -44.50 9.93
CA GLU A 165 6.64 -44.32 8.48
C GLU A 165 5.51 -43.47 7.91
N TYR A 166 5.78 -42.78 6.81
CA TYR A 166 4.75 -42.15 5.99
C TYR A 166 4.10 -43.19 5.10
N LEU A 167 2.78 -43.26 5.15
CA LEU A 167 1.96 -43.98 4.18
C LEU A 167 1.66 -43.01 3.05
N VAL A 168 2.31 -43.21 1.90
CA VAL A 168 2.12 -42.41 0.68
C VAL A 168 1.18 -43.16 -0.23
N PHE A 169 0.09 -42.53 -0.66
CA PHE A 169 -0.98 -43.19 -1.38
C PHE A 169 -1.43 -42.37 -2.60
N TRP A 170 -1.86 -43.06 -3.65
CA TRP A 170 -2.20 -42.47 -4.94
C TRP A 170 -3.16 -43.37 -5.71
N SER A 171 -3.77 -42.83 -6.76
CA SER A 171 -4.69 -43.58 -7.62
C SER A 171 -3.96 -44.14 -8.85
N SER A 172 -4.16 -45.43 -9.14
CA SER A 172 -3.63 -46.07 -10.35
C SER A 172 -4.67 -47.00 -10.97
N LYS A 173 -4.63 -47.12 -12.30
CA LYS A 173 -5.36 -48.11 -13.07
C LYS A 173 -4.37 -49.04 -13.77
N ILE A 174 -4.63 -50.34 -13.72
CA ILE A 174 -3.92 -51.31 -14.57
C ILE A 174 -4.78 -51.45 -15.85
N PRO A 175 -4.26 -51.08 -17.04
CA PRO A 175 -5.05 -51.12 -18.27
C PRO A 175 -5.29 -52.56 -18.72
N ALA A 176 -6.44 -52.85 -19.32
CA ALA A 176 -6.78 -54.19 -19.83
C ALA A 176 -5.74 -54.80 -20.80
N SER A 177 -4.92 -53.96 -21.45
CA SER A 177 -3.82 -54.38 -22.33
C SER A 177 -2.63 -55.02 -21.61
N GLN A 178 -2.55 -54.91 -20.28
CA GLN A 178 -1.48 -55.51 -19.47
C GLN A 178 -1.93 -56.86 -18.90
N TYR A 179 -1.13 -57.90 -19.12
CA TYR A 179 -1.41 -59.26 -18.63
C TYR A 179 -0.98 -59.43 -17.17
N VAL A 180 -1.76 -58.83 -16.26
CA VAL A 180 -1.62 -58.97 -14.80
C VAL A 180 -2.81 -59.77 -14.26
N GLN A 181 -2.58 -60.67 -13.30
CA GLN A 181 -3.63 -61.47 -12.68
C GLN A 181 -4.71 -60.56 -12.05
N ASN A 182 -5.99 -60.86 -12.28
CA ASN A 182 -7.14 -60.09 -11.78
C ASN A 182 -7.22 -58.63 -12.29
N ASN A 183 -6.65 -58.33 -13.46
CA ASN A 183 -6.81 -57.03 -14.10
C ASN A 183 -8.25 -56.83 -14.61
N ASP A 184 -9.00 -55.94 -13.96
CA ASP A 184 -10.39 -55.58 -14.28
C ASP A 184 -10.54 -54.16 -14.86
N ASN A 185 -9.43 -53.51 -15.23
CA ASN A 185 -9.41 -52.18 -15.84
C ASN A 185 -10.07 -51.07 -14.99
N THR A 186 -9.98 -51.17 -13.66
CA THR A 186 -10.51 -50.19 -12.70
C THR A 186 -9.40 -49.43 -11.97
N HIS A 187 -9.69 -48.20 -11.53
CA HIS A 187 -8.80 -47.47 -10.63
C HIS A 187 -8.92 -47.98 -9.19
N ARG A 188 -7.78 -48.11 -8.52
CA ARG A 188 -7.66 -48.37 -7.08
C ARG A 188 -6.73 -47.34 -6.46
N VAL A 189 -6.87 -47.11 -5.16
CA VAL A 189 -5.86 -46.35 -4.41
C VAL A 189 -4.81 -47.32 -3.92
N TYR A 190 -3.57 -47.12 -4.33
CA TYR A 190 -2.39 -47.85 -3.90
C TYR A 190 -1.66 -47.07 -2.81
N TYR A 191 -0.80 -47.75 -2.06
CA TYR A 191 0.12 -47.12 -1.12
C TYR A 191 1.49 -47.79 -1.12
N SER A 192 2.50 -47.01 -0.73
CA SER A 192 3.82 -47.45 -0.31
C SER A 192 4.18 -46.76 1.00
N THR A 193 5.07 -47.37 1.80
CA THR A 193 5.64 -46.71 2.98
C THR A 193 7.01 -46.11 2.67
N THR A 194 7.33 -45.01 3.34
CA THR A 194 8.63 -44.35 3.26
C THR A 194 8.97 -43.66 4.58
N LYS A 195 10.26 -43.47 4.86
CA LYS A 195 10.74 -42.63 5.98
C LYS A 195 11.24 -41.27 5.52
N ASP A 196 11.56 -41.12 4.24
CA ASP A 196 12.34 -39.99 3.73
C ASP A 196 11.85 -39.42 2.39
N PHE A 197 10.78 -39.98 1.82
CA PHE A 197 10.28 -39.65 0.48
C PHE A 197 11.35 -39.78 -0.61
N LYS A 198 12.27 -40.73 -0.44
CA LYS A 198 13.28 -41.14 -1.43
C LYS A 198 13.22 -42.63 -1.69
N THR A 199 13.16 -43.41 -0.62
CA THR A 199 13.04 -44.87 -0.68
C THR A 199 11.63 -45.29 -0.33
N PHE A 200 10.99 -46.07 -1.20
CA PHE A 200 9.62 -46.53 -1.04
C PHE A 200 9.55 -48.04 -0.97
N SER A 201 8.64 -48.57 -0.15
CA SER A 201 8.28 -49.99 -0.20
C SER A 201 7.58 -50.34 -1.51
N ASP A 202 7.44 -51.64 -1.80
CA ASP A 202 6.57 -52.11 -2.87
C ASP A 202 5.13 -51.62 -2.68
N ALA A 203 4.51 -51.24 -3.79
CA ALA A 203 3.14 -50.74 -3.82
C ALA A 203 2.14 -51.85 -3.48
N LYS A 204 1.16 -51.51 -2.66
CA LYS A 204 0.05 -52.40 -2.26
C LYS A 204 -1.28 -51.69 -2.49
N VAL A 205 -2.34 -52.45 -2.80
CA VAL A 205 -3.70 -51.89 -2.85
C VAL A 205 -4.11 -51.47 -1.44
N TRP A 206 -4.48 -50.21 -1.26
CA TRP A 206 -5.03 -49.69 0.00
C TRP A 206 -6.55 -49.64 -0.03
N ILE A 207 -7.11 -49.13 -1.13
CA ILE A 207 -8.55 -48.95 -1.30
C ILE A 207 -9.00 -49.64 -2.57
N GLU A 208 -9.88 -50.62 -2.40
CA GLU A 208 -10.67 -51.23 -3.46
C GLU A 208 -12.15 -50.95 -3.16
N LEU A 209 -12.85 -50.32 -4.11
CA LEU A 209 -14.28 -50.03 -3.99
C LEU A 209 -15.07 -51.11 -4.74
N LYS A 210 -16.13 -51.63 -4.11
CA LYS A 210 -16.99 -52.64 -4.72
C LYS A 210 -18.43 -52.14 -4.81
N ASN A 211 -19.12 -52.56 -5.86
CA ASN A 211 -20.57 -52.36 -5.98
C ASN A 211 -21.37 -53.40 -5.19
N SER A 212 -22.70 -53.26 -5.20
CA SER A 212 -23.62 -54.18 -4.52
C SER A 212 -23.57 -55.62 -5.07
N GLN A 213 -22.97 -55.85 -6.24
CA GLN A 213 -22.75 -57.15 -6.85
C GLN A 213 -21.34 -57.71 -6.55
N ASN A 214 -20.60 -57.09 -5.60
CA ASN A 214 -19.25 -57.48 -5.20
C ASN A 214 -18.22 -57.42 -6.35
N ARG A 215 -18.48 -56.60 -7.38
CA ARG A 215 -17.52 -56.31 -8.46
C ARG A 215 -16.74 -55.04 -8.12
N THR A 216 -15.45 -55.03 -8.42
CA THR A 216 -14.63 -53.83 -8.25
C THR A 216 -15.07 -52.73 -9.21
N ILE A 217 -15.07 -51.49 -8.72
CA ILE A 217 -15.36 -50.27 -9.47
C ILE A 217 -14.29 -49.21 -9.19
N SER A 218 -14.13 -48.24 -10.10
CA SER A 218 -13.07 -47.23 -10.01
C SER A 218 -13.24 -46.30 -8.81
N VAL A 219 -12.17 -46.15 -8.04
CA VAL A 219 -12.02 -45.16 -6.95
C VAL A 219 -10.73 -44.38 -7.15
N ILE A 220 -10.80 -43.05 -7.00
CA ILE A 220 -9.63 -42.16 -7.06
C ILE A 220 -9.68 -41.12 -5.93
N ASP A 221 -8.70 -40.22 -5.90
CA ASP A 221 -8.60 -39.01 -5.07
C ASP A 221 -8.96 -39.26 -3.60
N ALA A 222 -7.97 -39.66 -2.81
CA ALA A 222 -8.14 -39.88 -1.38
C ALA A 222 -7.46 -38.76 -0.59
N THR A 223 -8.05 -38.36 0.53
CA THR A 223 -7.39 -37.53 1.55
C THR A 223 -7.71 -38.05 2.96
N VAL A 224 -6.82 -37.80 3.92
CA VAL A 224 -6.91 -38.31 5.30
C VAL A 224 -6.69 -37.19 6.31
N ILE A 225 -7.54 -37.16 7.35
CA ILE A 225 -7.32 -36.32 8.53
C ILE A 225 -7.47 -37.15 9.81
N LYS A 226 -6.59 -36.96 10.78
CA LYS A 226 -6.64 -37.58 12.11
C LYS A 226 -7.26 -36.61 13.12
N VAL A 227 -8.27 -37.05 13.86
CA VAL A 227 -8.87 -36.31 14.99
C VAL A 227 -8.91 -37.22 16.21
N GLY A 228 -8.11 -36.87 17.23
CA GLY A 228 -7.87 -37.76 18.36
C GLY A 228 -7.32 -39.10 17.91
N ASN A 229 -8.00 -40.19 18.27
CA ASN A 229 -7.64 -41.57 17.90
C ASN A 229 -8.37 -42.08 16.65
N THR A 230 -9.09 -41.21 15.93
CA THR A 230 -9.87 -41.60 14.74
C THR A 230 -9.28 -40.96 13.50
N TYR A 231 -9.05 -41.78 12.47
CA TYR A 231 -8.76 -41.34 11.12
C TYR A 231 -10.06 -41.22 10.34
N TYR A 232 -10.21 -40.11 9.63
CA TYR A 232 -11.26 -39.91 8.64
C TYR A 232 -10.60 -39.85 7.27
N ARG A 233 -11.21 -40.49 6.28
CA ARG A 233 -10.79 -40.36 4.89
C ARG A 233 -11.94 -40.02 3.98
N PHE A 234 -11.66 -39.22 2.97
CA PHE A 234 -12.57 -38.87 1.90
C PHE A 234 -12.02 -39.43 0.60
N LYS A 235 -12.86 -40.02 -0.23
CA LYS A 235 -12.46 -40.64 -1.50
C LYS A 235 -13.49 -40.44 -2.59
N LYS A 236 -13.08 -40.34 -3.86
CA LYS A 236 -13.99 -40.18 -4.99
C LYS A 236 -14.39 -41.51 -5.60
N ASN A 237 -15.69 -41.75 -5.73
CA ASN A 237 -16.19 -42.78 -6.65
C ASN A 237 -16.04 -42.28 -8.10
N GLU A 238 -15.12 -42.87 -8.86
CA GLU A 238 -14.83 -42.50 -10.25
C GLU A 238 -15.60 -43.36 -11.26
N ALA A 239 -16.35 -44.36 -10.81
CA ALA A 239 -17.16 -45.17 -11.68
C ALA A 239 -18.36 -44.40 -12.23
N THR A 240 -19.00 -44.95 -13.26
CA THR A 240 -20.29 -44.48 -13.79
C THR A 240 -21.46 -45.25 -13.13
N GLU A 241 -21.26 -45.71 -11.90
CA GLU A 241 -22.24 -46.47 -11.13
C GLU A 241 -22.04 -46.28 -9.62
N ALA A 242 -23.07 -46.60 -8.84
CA ALA A 242 -23.03 -46.51 -7.38
C ALA A 242 -22.34 -47.72 -6.73
N HIS A 243 -21.61 -47.49 -5.64
CA HIS A 243 -21.02 -48.57 -4.84
C HIS A 243 -22.07 -49.32 -4.00
N LYS A 244 -23.17 -48.67 -3.62
CA LYS A 244 -24.28 -49.30 -2.89
C LYS A 244 -25.63 -48.67 -3.21
N SER A 245 -26.69 -49.40 -2.88
CA SER A 245 -28.07 -48.90 -2.98
C SER A 245 -28.28 -47.61 -2.16
N GLY A 246 -29.07 -46.68 -2.70
CA GLY A 246 -29.36 -45.38 -2.07
C GLY A 246 -28.36 -44.26 -2.37
N MET A 247 -27.31 -44.52 -3.14
CA MET A 247 -26.36 -43.51 -3.61
C MET A 247 -26.66 -43.10 -5.07
N PRO A 248 -26.17 -41.93 -5.54
CA PRO A 248 -26.40 -41.50 -6.92
C PRO A 248 -25.95 -42.54 -7.96
N SER A 249 -26.86 -42.87 -8.89
CA SER A 249 -26.58 -43.86 -9.95
C SER A 249 -25.52 -43.40 -10.94
N SER A 250 -25.25 -42.10 -11.03
CA SER A 250 -24.21 -41.51 -11.85
C SER A 250 -22.79 -41.91 -11.45
N GLY A 251 -22.58 -42.34 -10.19
CA GLY A 251 -21.25 -42.27 -9.58
C GLY A 251 -20.78 -40.82 -9.44
N LYS A 252 -19.46 -40.60 -9.42
CA LYS A 252 -18.82 -39.26 -9.41
C LYS A 252 -19.12 -38.40 -8.18
N TYR A 253 -19.01 -38.97 -6.97
CA TYR A 253 -19.24 -38.28 -5.70
C TYR A 253 -18.22 -38.68 -4.65
N ILE A 254 -18.15 -37.91 -3.56
CA ILE A 254 -17.25 -38.18 -2.42
C ILE A 254 -17.89 -39.15 -1.42
N ILE A 255 -17.11 -40.13 -0.98
CA ILE A 255 -17.43 -41.10 0.08
C ILE A 255 -16.56 -40.77 1.29
N MET A 256 -17.15 -40.80 2.48
CA MET A 256 -16.46 -40.57 3.75
C MET A 256 -16.39 -41.87 4.56
N GLU A 257 -15.22 -42.18 5.11
CA GLU A 257 -15.01 -43.34 5.99
C GLU A 257 -14.21 -42.95 7.23
N LYS A 258 -14.31 -43.77 8.28
CA LYS A 258 -13.53 -43.66 9.51
C LYS A 258 -12.90 -44.98 9.93
N ALA A 259 -11.75 -44.91 10.59
CA ALA A 259 -11.04 -46.04 11.18
C ALA A 259 -10.23 -45.61 12.41
N THR A 260 -9.83 -46.58 13.23
CA THR A 260 -8.90 -46.34 14.36
C THR A 260 -7.44 -46.65 14.00
N SER A 261 -7.17 -47.22 12.82
CA SER A 261 -5.83 -47.48 12.29
C SER A 261 -5.85 -47.35 10.76
N LEU A 262 -4.79 -46.78 10.18
CA LEU A 262 -4.68 -46.48 8.75
C LEU A 262 -4.77 -47.74 7.86
N LEU A 263 -4.16 -48.84 8.30
CA LEU A 263 -4.16 -50.13 7.62
C LEU A 263 -5.19 -51.12 8.21
N GLY A 264 -6.07 -50.63 9.09
CA GLY A 264 -7.14 -51.40 9.71
C GLY A 264 -8.42 -51.48 8.87
N GLN A 265 -9.51 -51.88 9.53
CA GLN A 265 -10.84 -51.89 8.93
C GLN A 265 -11.45 -50.48 8.93
N TRP A 266 -11.91 -50.04 7.76
CA TRP A 266 -12.59 -48.76 7.57
C TRP A 266 -14.10 -48.96 7.51
N SER A 267 -14.83 -48.06 8.17
CA SER A 267 -16.29 -48.03 8.16
C SER A 267 -16.80 -46.74 7.52
N GLU A 268 -17.79 -46.84 6.64
CA GLU A 268 -18.38 -45.66 6.00
C GLU A 268 -19.17 -44.80 6.98
N VAL A 269 -19.05 -43.49 6.82
CA VAL A 269 -19.81 -42.47 7.54
C VAL A 269 -20.91 -41.98 6.61
N ASN A 270 -22.17 -42.07 7.06
CA ASN A 270 -23.27 -41.51 6.30
C ASN A 270 -23.12 -39.99 6.22
N THR A 271 -23.12 -39.45 5.01
CA THR A 271 -22.99 -38.02 4.75
C THR A 271 -23.90 -37.60 3.60
N GLN A 272 -24.45 -36.38 3.67
CA GLN A 272 -25.18 -35.76 2.56
C GLN A 272 -24.28 -35.47 1.35
N MET A 273 -22.96 -35.39 1.54
CA MET A 273 -22.02 -35.05 0.47
C MET A 273 -21.96 -36.12 -0.63
N SER A 274 -22.29 -37.36 -0.28
CA SER A 274 -22.37 -38.46 -1.26
C SER A 274 -23.51 -38.27 -2.28
N GLN A 275 -24.41 -37.30 -2.06
CA GLN A 275 -25.46 -36.92 -3.00
C GLN A 275 -25.03 -35.81 -3.98
N ILE A 276 -23.86 -35.21 -3.78
CA ILE A 276 -23.31 -34.18 -4.67
C ILE A 276 -22.49 -34.89 -5.75
N ALA A 277 -23.00 -34.90 -6.97
CA ALA A 277 -22.34 -35.52 -8.12
C ALA A 277 -21.43 -34.53 -8.87
N TYR A 278 -20.51 -35.06 -9.68
CA TYR A 278 -19.54 -34.32 -10.50
C TYR A 278 -18.53 -33.49 -9.72
N VAL A 279 -18.06 -34.06 -8.60
CA VAL A 279 -17.06 -33.46 -7.73
C VAL A 279 -15.83 -34.35 -7.55
N GLU A 280 -14.68 -33.74 -7.25
CA GLU A 280 -13.40 -34.43 -7.04
C GLU A 280 -12.46 -33.70 -6.09
N GLY A 281 -11.23 -34.22 -5.92
CA GLY A 281 -10.15 -33.57 -5.18
C GLY A 281 -10.50 -33.06 -3.78
N PRO A 282 -11.06 -33.92 -2.89
CA PRO A 282 -11.38 -33.49 -1.54
C PRO A 282 -10.10 -33.14 -0.78
N THR A 283 -10.09 -32.01 -0.08
CA THR A 283 -9.02 -31.68 0.89
C THR A 283 -9.61 -31.15 2.18
N CYS A 284 -9.16 -31.66 3.33
CA CYS A 284 -9.75 -31.35 4.62
C CYS A 284 -8.68 -30.83 5.60
N PHE A 285 -8.97 -29.70 6.26
CA PHE A 285 -8.09 -29.11 7.27
C PHE A 285 -8.90 -28.57 8.46
N LYS A 286 -8.21 -28.37 9.58
CA LYS A 286 -8.78 -27.82 10.83
C LYS A 286 -8.55 -26.31 10.89
N PHE A 287 -9.53 -25.56 11.37
CA PHE A 287 -9.34 -24.14 11.68
C PHE A 287 -8.47 -23.95 12.93
N ASN A 288 -7.52 -23.02 12.86
CA ASN A 288 -6.63 -22.64 13.96
C ASN A 288 -7.45 -22.23 15.19
N GLY A 289 -7.20 -22.88 16.32
CA GLY A 289 -7.83 -22.54 17.61
C GLY A 289 -9.30 -22.94 17.76
N GLU A 290 -9.89 -23.64 16.79
CA GLU A 290 -11.31 -24.00 16.80
C GLU A 290 -11.54 -25.51 16.62
N ASN A 291 -12.57 -26.06 17.25
CA ASN A 291 -13.09 -27.41 16.92
C ASN A 291 -13.99 -27.35 15.69
N LYS A 292 -13.41 -26.90 14.58
CA LYS A 292 -14.08 -26.66 13.30
C LYS A 292 -13.17 -27.12 12.17
N TRP A 293 -13.74 -27.74 11.15
CA TRP A 293 -13.04 -28.25 9.99
C TRP A 293 -13.65 -27.70 8.70
N CYS A 294 -12.80 -27.46 7.72
CA CYS A 294 -13.18 -27.16 6.35
C CYS A 294 -12.85 -28.36 5.46
N LEU A 295 -13.79 -28.75 4.62
CA LEU A 295 -13.59 -29.64 3.50
C LEU A 295 -13.79 -28.84 2.22
N PHE A 296 -12.74 -28.70 1.42
CA PHE A 296 -12.84 -28.19 0.06
C PHE A 296 -13.11 -29.34 -0.90
N ILE A 297 -14.06 -29.12 -1.82
CA ILE A 297 -14.39 -30.07 -2.89
C ILE A 297 -14.34 -29.34 -4.24
N ASP A 298 -13.66 -29.92 -5.22
CA ASP A 298 -13.48 -29.35 -6.55
C ASP A 298 -14.68 -29.72 -7.45
N ASP A 299 -15.50 -28.73 -7.79
CA ASP A 299 -16.54 -28.85 -8.82
C ASP A 299 -15.92 -28.74 -10.22
N PHE A 300 -15.39 -29.88 -10.69
CA PHE A 300 -14.70 -29.94 -11.98
C PHE A 300 -15.61 -29.67 -13.19
N GLY A 301 -16.93 -29.72 -13.01
CA GLY A 301 -17.93 -29.41 -14.03
C GLY A 301 -18.50 -27.98 -13.96
N GLY A 302 -18.10 -27.17 -12.98
CA GLY A 302 -18.75 -25.91 -12.65
C GLY A 302 -17.83 -24.83 -12.07
N LYS A 303 -18.05 -24.45 -10.80
CA LYS A 303 -17.53 -23.20 -10.21
C LYS A 303 -16.11 -23.28 -9.60
N GLY A 304 -15.47 -24.46 -9.63
CA GLY A 304 -14.23 -24.73 -8.92
C GLY A 304 -14.46 -25.05 -7.43
N TYR A 305 -13.47 -24.77 -6.58
CA TYR A 305 -13.55 -25.09 -5.15
C TYR A 305 -14.64 -24.30 -4.41
N TYR A 306 -15.31 -24.98 -3.46
CA TYR A 306 -16.17 -24.34 -2.46
C TYR A 306 -15.99 -25.01 -1.08
N PRO A 307 -16.09 -24.24 0.02
CA PRO A 307 -15.88 -24.75 1.37
C PRO A 307 -17.16 -25.38 1.97
N LEU A 308 -16.98 -26.52 2.62
CA LEU A 308 -17.96 -27.24 3.43
C LEU A 308 -17.45 -27.30 4.87
N ILE A 309 -18.23 -26.79 5.83
CA ILE A 309 -17.79 -26.64 7.22
C ILE A 309 -18.50 -27.65 8.12
N THR A 310 -17.77 -28.20 9.09
CA THR A 310 -18.34 -29.01 10.17
C THR A 310 -17.64 -28.76 11.50
N THR A 311 -18.34 -29.00 12.60
CA THR A 311 -17.77 -29.03 13.96
C THR A 311 -17.70 -30.46 14.53
N ASP A 312 -18.13 -31.46 13.76
CA ASP A 312 -18.06 -32.88 14.14
C ASP A 312 -17.98 -33.77 12.89
N LEU A 313 -16.76 -34.20 12.53
CA LEU A 313 -16.51 -35.13 11.44
C LEU A 313 -17.22 -36.49 11.64
N SER A 314 -17.48 -36.91 12.88
CA SER A 314 -18.14 -38.20 13.15
C SER A 314 -19.61 -38.24 12.72
N SER A 315 -20.24 -37.07 12.65
CA SER A 315 -21.63 -36.90 12.23
C SER A 315 -21.84 -37.10 10.72
N GLY A 316 -20.79 -36.85 9.92
CA GLY A 316 -20.89 -36.78 8.46
C GLY A 316 -21.65 -35.57 7.93
N VAL A 317 -22.05 -34.62 8.80
CA VAL A 317 -22.85 -33.44 8.45
C VAL A 317 -21.94 -32.24 8.19
N PHE A 318 -22.08 -31.64 7.01
CA PHE A 318 -21.38 -30.44 6.58
C PHE A 318 -22.35 -29.35 6.09
N THR A 319 -21.97 -28.09 6.31
CA THR A 319 -22.67 -26.89 5.83
C THR A 319 -21.85 -26.24 4.73
N GLN A 320 -22.41 -26.13 3.52
CA GLN A 320 -21.81 -25.38 2.42
C GLN A 320 -21.94 -23.89 2.69
N LEU A 321 -20.85 -23.13 2.50
CA LEU A 321 -20.90 -21.67 2.60
C LEU A 321 -21.37 -21.05 1.27
N GLU A 322 -22.04 -19.90 1.39
CA GLU A 322 -22.41 -19.06 0.25
C GLU A 322 -21.19 -18.31 -0.29
N SER A 323 -21.20 -17.95 -1.58
CA SER A 323 -20.07 -17.28 -2.25
C SER A 323 -19.73 -15.90 -1.68
N SER A 324 -20.59 -15.29 -0.86
CA SER A 324 -20.32 -14.03 -0.15
C SER A 324 -19.53 -14.22 1.15
N GLN A 325 -19.29 -15.46 1.59
CA GLN A 325 -18.68 -15.78 2.88
C GLN A 325 -17.21 -16.22 2.76
N TYR A 326 -16.68 -16.35 1.54
CA TYR A 326 -15.32 -16.79 1.28
C TYR A 326 -14.79 -16.16 -0.02
N SER A 327 -13.47 -16.10 -0.17
CA SER A 327 -12.80 -15.61 -1.37
C SER A 327 -11.65 -16.53 -1.74
N LEU A 328 -11.63 -16.98 -3.00
CA LEU A 328 -10.58 -17.81 -3.57
C LEU A 328 -9.99 -17.11 -4.80
N PRO A 329 -8.68 -17.28 -5.08
CA PRO A 329 -8.11 -16.98 -6.38
C PRO A 329 -8.96 -17.53 -7.53
N SER A 330 -9.04 -16.78 -8.64
CA SER A 330 -10.03 -17.00 -9.71
C SER A 330 -9.95 -18.36 -10.39
N VAL A 331 -8.82 -19.07 -10.29
CA VAL A 331 -8.63 -20.40 -10.87
C VAL A 331 -7.81 -21.26 -9.90
N MET A 332 -8.47 -22.11 -9.12
CA MET A 332 -7.84 -23.12 -8.27
C MET A 332 -8.46 -24.48 -8.54
N ARG A 333 -7.61 -25.49 -8.72
CA ARG A 333 -7.99 -26.89 -8.93
C ARG A 333 -7.21 -27.78 -7.97
N HIS A 334 -7.87 -28.86 -7.58
CA HIS A 334 -7.38 -30.00 -6.80
C HIS A 334 -5.99 -29.80 -6.15
N GLY A 335 -5.97 -29.53 -4.84
CA GLY A 335 -4.75 -29.27 -4.06
C GLY A 335 -4.94 -29.53 -2.56
N SER A 336 -4.08 -28.97 -1.71
CA SER A 336 -4.10 -29.22 -0.26
C SER A 336 -3.71 -28.02 0.60
N VAL A 337 -4.21 -28.00 1.83
CA VAL A 337 -3.98 -26.93 2.82
C VAL A 337 -3.17 -27.45 4.00
N VAL A 338 -2.18 -26.66 4.45
CA VAL A 338 -1.44 -26.89 5.70
C VAL A 338 -1.51 -25.66 6.61
N ASN A 339 -1.69 -25.88 7.91
CA ASN A 339 -1.61 -24.84 8.93
C ASN A 339 -0.15 -24.40 9.12
N ILE A 340 0.08 -23.09 9.18
CA ILE A 340 1.42 -22.49 9.29
C ILE A 340 1.49 -21.50 10.45
N THR A 341 2.70 -21.36 10.99
CA THR A 341 3.05 -20.40 12.04
C THR A 341 3.23 -18.99 11.47
N GLU A 342 3.26 -17.99 12.36
CA GLU A 342 3.53 -16.60 11.97
C GLU A 342 4.88 -16.44 11.26
N THR A 343 5.92 -17.12 11.74
CA THR A 343 7.25 -17.08 11.14
C THR A 343 7.25 -17.65 9.72
N GLU A 344 6.54 -18.76 9.50
CA GLU A 344 6.42 -19.39 8.18
C GLU A 344 5.60 -18.54 7.22
N TYR A 345 4.49 -17.94 7.70
CA TYR A 345 3.73 -16.95 6.94
C TYR A 345 4.62 -15.78 6.54
N ASN A 346 5.37 -15.21 7.49
CA ASN A 346 6.28 -14.09 7.23
C ASN A 346 7.42 -14.46 6.28
N ASN A 347 7.94 -15.69 6.32
CA ASN A 347 8.91 -16.18 5.35
C ASN A 347 8.33 -16.22 3.95
N LEU A 348 7.14 -16.81 3.79
CA LEU A 348 6.41 -16.86 2.51
C LEU A 348 6.16 -15.46 1.97
N MET A 349 5.63 -14.56 2.79
CA MET A 349 5.40 -13.17 2.42
C MET A 349 6.71 -12.46 2.07
N SER A 350 7.76 -12.61 2.87
CA SER A 350 9.06 -11.97 2.58
C SER A 350 9.70 -12.47 1.29
N LYS A 351 9.53 -13.75 0.94
CA LYS A 351 10.11 -14.35 -0.26
C LYS A 351 9.32 -14.03 -1.52
N TYR A 352 8.00 -14.21 -1.45
CA TYR A 352 7.11 -14.21 -2.61
C TYR A 352 6.30 -12.93 -2.74
N GLU A 353 6.24 -12.13 -1.69
CA GLU A 353 5.63 -10.80 -1.62
C GLU A 353 6.58 -9.79 -0.93
N PRO A 354 7.89 -9.76 -1.27
CA PRO A 354 8.87 -8.93 -0.54
C PRO A 354 8.38 -7.49 -0.51
N SER A 355 8.01 -7.01 0.69
CA SER A 355 7.75 -5.60 0.87
C SER A 355 9.04 -4.86 0.55
N SER A 356 9.05 -4.02 -0.48
CA SER A 356 10.09 -3.03 -0.64
C SER A 356 10.00 -2.11 0.58
N THR A 357 10.78 -2.38 1.64
CA THR A 357 10.94 -1.43 2.74
C THR A 357 11.44 -0.15 2.08
N SER A 358 10.52 0.80 1.94
CA SER A 358 10.80 2.02 1.25
C SER A 358 11.48 2.93 2.26
N ILE A 359 12.68 3.36 1.92
CA ILE A 359 13.50 4.14 2.84
C ILE A 359 13.38 5.60 2.39
N ILE A 360 12.86 6.43 3.28
CA ILE A 360 12.61 7.84 3.05
C ILE A 360 13.64 8.63 3.82
N ARG A 361 14.36 9.49 3.12
CA ARG A 361 15.33 10.39 3.76
C ARG A 361 14.72 11.76 3.96
N ILE A 362 14.77 12.26 5.19
CA ILE A 362 14.33 13.61 5.52
C ILE A 362 15.45 14.59 5.20
N ASN A 363 15.25 15.44 4.20
CA ASN A 363 16.18 16.50 3.82
C ASN A 363 15.70 17.86 4.35
N PRO A 364 16.38 18.48 5.32
CA PRO A 364 15.96 19.77 5.88
C PRO A 364 16.09 20.95 4.90
N ALA A 365 16.80 20.78 3.77
CA ALA A 365 16.85 21.78 2.69
C ALA A 365 15.65 21.71 1.72
N ALA A 366 14.89 20.60 1.71
CA ALA A 366 13.78 20.40 0.77
C ALA A 366 12.50 21.14 1.21
N ARG A 367 12.63 22.43 1.53
CA ARG A 367 11.54 23.27 2.04
C ARG A 367 10.50 23.55 0.96
N GLN A 368 9.24 23.49 1.37
CA GLN A 368 8.07 23.85 0.57
C GLN A 368 7.32 25.01 1.26
N GLN A 369 6.00 24.99 1.25
CA GLN A 369 5.18 25.99 1.91
C GLN A 369 5.36 26.00 3.43
N THR A 370 5.21 27.19 4.01
CA THR A 370 5.08 27.38 5.46
C THR A 370 3.60 27.43 5.82
N ILE A 371 3.21 26.62 6.79
CA ILE A 371 1.82 26.49 7.24
C ILE A 371 1.42 27.74 8.02
N GLU A 372 0.47 28.49 7.48
CA GLU A 372 -0.23 29.57 8.17
C GLU A 372 -1.20 29.03 9.21
N GLY A 373 -1.84 27.89 8.92
CA GLY A 373 -2.74 27.27 9.88
C GLY A 373 -3.60 26.13 9.35
N TRP A 374 -4.45 25.66 10.25
CA TRP A 374 -5.48 24.65 10.01
C TRP A 374 -6.82 25.22 10.44
N GLY A 375 -7.88 24.85 9.73
CA GLY A 375 -9.17 25.48 10.00
C GLY A 375 -10.38 24.64 9.71
N VAL A 376 -11.52 25.26 10.02
CA VAL A 376 -12.85 24.74 9.68
C VAL A 376 -13.78 25.89 9.32
N SER A 377 -14.75 25.65 8.44
CA SER A 377 -15.86 26.59 8.26
C SER A 377 -16.79 26.55 9.48
N LEU A 378 -17.29 27.70 9.91
CA LEU A 378 -18.34 27.80 10.93
C LEU A 378 -19.74 27.65 10.32
N CYS A 379 -19.82 27.58 9.00
CA CYS A 379 -21.08 27.52 8.27
C CYS A 379 -21.93 26.33 8.74
N TRP A 380 -23.21 26.60 8.98
CA TRP A 380 -24.26 25.65 9.38
C TRP A 380 -24.13 25.05 10.78
N TRP A 381 -23.07 24.29 11.08
CA TRP A 381 -22.99 23.59 12.36
C TRP A 381 -22.91 24.57 13.55
N ALA A 382 -22.19 25.68 13.41
CA ALA A 382 -22.10 26.67 14.47
C ALA A 382 -23.43 27.41 14.69
N ASN A 383 -24.24 27.59 13.64
CA ASN A 383 -25.62 28.09 13.77
C ASN A 383 -26.50 27.14 14.60
N MET A 384 -26.22 25.84 14.60
CA MET A 384 -26.93 24.87 15.44
C MET A 384 -26.34 24.79 16.85
N CYS A 385 -25.03 24.56 16.95
CA CYS A 385 -24.34 24.34 18.21
C CYS A 385 -24.22 25.62 19.05
N GLY A 386 -24.20 26.81 18.44
CA GLY A 386 -24.22 28.08 19.17
C GLY A 386 -25.49 28.30 20.01
N LYS A 387 -26.55 27.52 19.76
CA LYS A 387 -27.80 27.51 20.55
C LYS A 387 -27.73 26.56 21.75
N TRP A 388 -26.65 25.79 21.89
CA TRP A 388 -26.46 24.89 23.02
C TRP A 388 -26.02 25.64 24.28
N SER A 389 -26.01 24.93 25.42
CA SER A 389 -25.46 25.45 26.68
C SER A 389 -23.99 25.87 26.52
N GLU A 390 -23.57 26.92 27.23
CA GLU A 390 -22.19 27.44 27.24
C GLU A 390 -21.13 26.33 27.33
N ASN A 391 -21.24 25.45 28.32
CA ASN A 391 -20.26 24.37 28.55
C ASN A 391 -20.06 23.48 27.31
N LYS A 392 -21.12 23.19 26.56
CA LYS A 392 -21.00 22.37 25.34
C LYS A 392 -20.34 23.14 24.21
N ILE A 393 -20.55 24.44 24.12
CA ILE A 393 -19.85 25.28 23.14
C ILE A 393 -18.37 25.35 23.54
N ASP A 394 -18.08 25.51 24.83
CA ASP A 394 -16.70 25.51 25.35
C ASP A 394 -16.00 24.18 25.06
N ASP A 395 -16.69 23.04 25.21
CA ASP A 395 -16.14 21.72 24.84
C ASP A 395 -15.77 21.64 23.35
N LEU A 396 -16.65 22.15 22.45
CA LEU A 396 -16.39 22.17 21.00
C LEU A 396 -15.25 23.12 20.63
N VAL A 397 -15.21 24.30 21.25
CA VAL A 397 -14.15 25.30 21.07
C VAL A 397 -12.81 24.75 21.54
N ASP A 398 -12.76 24.10 22.69
CA ASP A 398 -11.57 23.45 23.21
C ASP A 398 -11.11 22.34 22.24
N MET A 399 -12.02 21.47 21.78
CA MET A 399 -11.68 20.46 20.76
C MET A 399 -11.02 21.03 19.49
N LEU A 400 -11.50 22.17 19.00
CA LEU A 400 -10.93 22.86 17.85
C LEU A 400 -9.57 23.49 18.17
N THR A 401 -9.41 24.09 19.35
CA THR A 401 -8.34 25.07 19.59
C THR A 401 -7.20 24.60 20.50
N SER A 402 -7.37 23.59 21.34
CA SER A 402 -6.29 23.18 22.26
C SER A 402 -5.08 22.64 21.50
N GLU A 403 -3.86 22.95 22.00
CA GLU A 403 -2.60 22.47 21.42
C GLU A 403 -2.44 20.94 21.44
N ASP A 404 -3.14 20.26 22.35
CA ASP A 404 -3.15 18.81 22.48
C ASP A 404 -4.31 18.12 21.73
N LYS A 405 -5.13 18.91 21.01
CA LYS A 405 -6.28 18.46 20.20
C LYS A 405 -6.08 18.82 18.73
N LEU A 406 -7.07 19.42 18.07
CA LEU A 406 -6.97 19.78 16.65
C LEU A 406 -6.03 20.97 16.40
N ASN A 407 -5.87 21.86 17.38
CA ASN A 407 -4.98 23.00 17.32
C ASN A 407 -5.25 23.96 16.12
N TYR A 408 -6.51 24.09 15.71
CA TYR A 408 -6.94 24.97 14.64
C TYR A 408 -6.85 26.44 15.05
N ASN A 409 -6.43 27.28 14.12
CA ASN A 409 -6.40 28.75 14.24
C ASN A 409 -7.22 29.46 13.17
N ILE A 410 -7.66 28.78 12.11
CA ILE A 410 -8.37 29.42 10.99
C ILE A 410 -9.85 29.07 11.06
N PHE A 411 -10.71 30.08 10.98
CA PHE A 411 -12.17 29.89 11.03
C PHE A 411 -12.86 30.73 9.96
N ARG A 412 -13.59 30.07 9.06
CA ARG A 412 -14.35 30.75 7.99
C ARG A 412 -15.77 31.04 8.46
N TYR A 413 -16.17 32.29 8.49
CA TYR A 413 -17.49 32.75 8.93
C TYR A 413 -18.37 33.05 7.70
N ASN A 414 -19.52 32.36 7.59
CA ASN A 414 -20.46 32.61 6.49
C ASN A 414 -21.35 33.80 6.82
N ILE A 415 -21.25 34.86 6.02
CA ILE A 415 -22.21 35.97 6.00
C ILE A 415 -23.43 35.47 5.21
N GLY A 416 -24.49 35.09 5.93
CA GLY A 416 -25.71 34.56 5.31
C GLY A 416 -26.36 35.55 4.35
N GLY A 417 -26.88 35.06 3.24
CA GLY A 417 -27.70 35.85 2.34
C GLY A 417 -29.09 36.08 2.93
N GLY A 418 -29.64 35.05 3.59
CA GLY A 418 -31.03 35.04 4.03
C GLY A 418 -31.97 34.83 2.84
N ASP A 419 -32.83 33.83 2.95
CA ASP A 419 -33.75 33.48 1.87
C ASP A 419 -35.09 34.23 1.95
N HIS A 420 -35.90 34.11 0.91
CA HIS A 420 -37.22 34.73 0.86
C HIS A 420 -38.08 34.26 2.05
N PRO A 421 -38.76 35.15 2.80
CA PRO A 421 -39.54 34.76 3.98
C PRO A 421 -40.61 33.69 3.75
N SER A 422 -41.13 33.56 2.52
CA SER A 422 -42.07 32.48 2.16
C SER A 422 -41.43 31.09 2.09
N HIS A 423 -40.10 31.01 2.05
CA HIS A 423 -39.35 29.76 2.04
C HIS A 423 -38.90 29.33 3.44
N TYR A 424 -39.25 30.10 4.48
CA TYR A 424 -38.83 29.81 5.85
C TYR A 424 -39.26 28.41 6.31
N ASN A 425 -38.33 27.62 6.83
CA ASN A 425 -38.48 26.18 7.09
C ASN A 425 -38.88 25.35 5.86
N GLY A 426 -38.54 25.82 4.67
CA GLY A 426 -38.93 25.24 3.39
C GLY A 426 -37.85 24.34 2.78
N HIS A 427 -37.44 24.65 1.55
CA HIS A 427 -36.61 23.77 0.73
C HIS A 427 -35.23 23.46 1.35
N MET A 428 -34.56 24.45 1.96
CA MET A 428 -33.26 24.20 2.62
C MET A 428 -33.41 23.27 3.83
N CYS A 429 -34.49 23.43 4.60
CA CYS A 429 -34.78 22.58 5.76
C CYS A 429 -35.12 21.13 5.39
N ASN A 430 -35.76 20.91 4.24
CA ASN A 430 -36.07 19.57 3.72
C ASN A 430 -34.86 18.90 3.05
N GLY A 431 -33.87 19.69 2.60
CA GLY A 431 -32.64 19.23 1.98
C GLY A 431 -31.55 18.90 3.00
N LYS A 432 -30.59 19.82 3.21
CA LYS A 432 -29.44 19.64 4.11
C LYS A 432 -29.79 19.84 5.59
N GLY A 433 -31.03 20.25 5.88
CA GLY A 433 -31.57 20.47 7.22
C GLY A 433 -31.55 21.94 7.61
N LYS A 434 -32.21 22.27 8.73
CA LYS A 434 -32.37 23.64 9.24
C LYS A 434 -31.06 24.41 9.43
N ARG A 435 -29.96 23.70 9.63
CA ARG A 435 -28.60 24.25 9.71
C ARG A 435 -28.18 25.02 8.46
N ALA A 436 -28.70 24.67 7.28
CA ALA A 436 -28.32 25.26 5.99
C ALA A 436 -29.11 26.55 5.65
N GLU A 437 -30.20 26.83 6.38
CA GLU A 437 -30.98 28.06 6.28
C GLU A 437 -30.33 29.14 7.16
N MET A 438 -29.39 29.88 6.58
CA MET A 438 -28.64 30.93 7.28
C MET A 438 -29.41 32.26 7.29
N GLU A 439 -29.26 33.02 8.38
CA GLU A 439 -29.91 34.32 8.53
C GLU A 439 -29.13 35.41 7.78
N GLY A 440 -29.83 36.27 7.06
CA GLY A 440 -29.25 37.47 6.43
C GLY A 440 -29.44 38.70 7.32
N PHE A 441 -28.51 39.65 7.26
CA PHE A 441 -28.53 40.86 8.08
C PHE A 441 -29.49 41.94 7.56
N LYS A 442 -30.10 41.75 6.38
CA LYS A 442 -30.96 42.77 5.78
C LYS A 442 -32.09 42.16 4.93
N ALA A 443 -33.33 42.39 5.37
CA ALA A 443 -34.51 41.74 4.80
C ALA A 443 -34.99 42.32 3.43
N SER A 444 -34.64 43.57 3.12
CA SER A 444 -34.96 44.20 1.83
C SER A 444 -34.01 45.37 1.55
N GLU A 445 -34.05 45.93 0.34
CA GLU A 445 -33.24 47.10 -0.04
C GLU A 445 -33.37 48.28 0.96
N TYR A 446 -34.59 48.52 1.44
CA TYR A 446 -34.94 49.68 2.28
C TYR A 446 -34.99 49.36 3.77
N SER A 447 -34.80 48.10 4.17
CA SER A 447 -34.74 47.72 5.58
C SER A 447 -33.43 48.19 6.23
N ASP A 448 -33.50 48.52 7.51
CA ASP A 448 -32.31 48.64 8.36
C ASP A 448 -31.63 47.27 8.52
N TYR A 449 -30.35 47.29 8.91
CA TYR A 449 -29.64 46.06 9.28
C TYR A 449 -30.18 45.48 10.58
N ASP A 450 -30.41 44.17 10.62
CA ASP A 450 -30.64 43.42 11.85
C ASP A 450 -29.32 42.82 12.33
N TRP A 451 -28.61 43.56 13.19
CA TRP A 451 -27.35 43.11 13.78
C TRP A 451 -27.53 41.98 14.81
N ASN A 452 -28.76 41.61 15.17
CA ASN A 452 -29.01 40.44 16.00
C ASN A 452 -29.04 39.14 15.19
N ALA A 453 -29.15 39.21 13.86
CA ALA A 453 -29.09 38.06 12.97
C ALA A 453 -27.81 37.23 13.22
N ASP A 454 -27.92 35.92 13.02
CA ASP A 454 -26.86 34.93 13.12
C ASP A 454 -26.13 34.91 14.49
N ALA A 455 -26.89 35.14 15.56
CA ALA A 455 -26.36 35.17 16.92
C ALA A 455 -25.65 33.86 17.33
N ALA A 456 -26.07 32.72 16.79
CA ALA A 456 -25.52 31.41 17.15
C ALA A 456 -24.11 31.19 16.58
N GLN A 457 -23.90 31.41 15.27
CA GLN A 457 -22.56 31.30 14.67
C GLN A 457 -21.61 32.33 15.29
N ARG A 458 -22.07 33.58 15.46
CA ARG A 458 -21.30 34.65 16.11
C ARG A 458 -20.85 34.25 17.52
N LYS A 459 -21.72 33.65 18.32
CA LYS A 459 -21.37 33.22 19.68
C LYS A 459 -20.23 32.20 19.70
N VAL A 460 -20.22 31.24 18.78
CA VAL A 460 -19.11 30.28 18.65
C VAL A 460 -17.83 31.01 18.24
N MET A 461 -17.92 31.91 17.25
CA MET A 461 -16.79 32.72 16.78
C MET A 461 -16.16 33.57 17.89
N LEU A 462 -16.96 34.23 18.73
CA LEU A 462 -16.48 35.01 19.87
C LEU A 462 -15.70 34.16 20.87
N LYS A 463 -16.22 32.96 21.20
CA LYS A 463 -15.52 32.01 22.07
C LYS A 463 -14.21 31.50 21.46
N LEU A 464 -14.17 31.28 20.14
CA LEU A 464 -12.92 30.92 19.44
C LEU A 464 -11.88 32.05 19.57
N ASN A 465 -12.29 33.32 19.38
CA ASN A 465 -11.42 34.48 19.55
C ASN A 465 -10.98 34.71 21.02
N GLU A 466 -11.79 34.29 21.97
CA GLU A 466 -11.42 34.27 23.39
C GLU A 466 -10.35 33.21 23.67
N ALA A 467 -10.55 31.99 23.14
CA ALA A 467 -9.66 30.84 23.34
C ALA A 467 -8.32 30.96 22.60
N ARG A 468 -8.29 31.57 21.40
CA ARG A 468 -7.11 31.68 20.53
C ARG A 468 -6.89 33.13 20.10
N LYS A 469 -5.83 33.75 20.61
CA LYS A 469 -5.45 35.13 20.25
C LYS A 469 -4.74 35.25 18.91
N ASP A 470 -4.22 34.14 18.40
CA ASP A 470 -3.68 33.96 17.06
C ASP A 470 -4.75 33.53 16.03
N ALA A 471 -6.03 33.50 16.42
CA ALA A 471 -7.11 33.10 15.52
C ALA A 471 -7.20 34.03 14.29
N ILE A 472 -7.35 33.42 13.12
CA ILE A 472 -7.51 34.07 11.84
C ILE A 472 -8.93 33.81 11.37
N PHE A 473 -9.67 34.88 11.11
CA PHE A 473 -11.03 34.80 10.60
C PHE A 473 -11.09 35.25 9.14
N GLU A 474 -11.70 34.44 8.29
CA GLU A 474 -12.12 34.83 6.95
C GLU A 474 -13.64 34.98 6.95
N ALA A 475 -14.15 36.06 6.36
CA ALA A 475 -15.56 36.17 6.03
C ALA A 475 -15.78 35.67 4.60
N PHE A 476 -16.80 34.85 4.38
CA PHE A 476 -17.20 34.44 3.04
C PHE A 476 -18.72 34.44 2.89
N SER A 477 -19.23 34.33 1.67
CA SER A 477 -20.66 34.36 1.40
C SER A 477 -21.06 33.29 0.38
N ASN A 478 -21.92 32.37 0.80
CA ASN A 478 -22.52 31.39 -0.12
C ASN A 478 -23.47 32.03 -1.14
N SER A 479 -24.13 33.13 -0.78
CA SER A 479 -25.09 33.79 -1.66
C SER A 479 -25.41 35.22 -1.23
N ALA A 480 -25.77 36.06 -2.19
CA ALA A 480 -26.33 37.38 -1.89
C ALA A 480 -27.74 37.27 -1.28
N PRO A 481 -28.21 38.29 -0.54
CA PRO A 481 -29.59 38.32 -0.06
C PRO A 481 -30.61 38.12 -1.18
N TYR A 482 -31.65 37.33 -0.91
CA TYR A 482 -32.62 36.89 -1.93
C TYR A 482 -33.22 38.02 -2.76
N TRP A 483 -33.40 39.22 -2.19
CA TRP A 483 -33.98 40.38 -2.87
C TRP A 483 -33.03 41.02 -3.88
N MET A 484 -31.73 40.71 -3.83
CA MET A 484 -30.73 41.08 -4.83
C MET A 484 -30.67 40.08 -6.00
N THR A 485 -31.28 38.89 -5.87
CA THR A 485 -31.09 37.80 -6.83
C THR A 485 -32.10 37.81 -7.99
N TYR A 486 -31.77 37.11 -9.08
CA TYR A 486 -32.66 36.91 -10.24
C TYR A 486 -33.88 36.06 -9.90
N SER A 487 -33.69 34.97 -9.17
CA SER A 487 -34.77 34.07 -8.76
C SER A 487 -35.64 34.66 -7.64
N GLY A 488 -35.10 35.60 -6.85
CA GLY A 488 -35.71 35.96 -5.57
C GLY A 488 -35.46 34.91 -4.49
N CYS A 489 -34.49 34.01 -4.70
CA CYS A 489 -34.10 32.95 -3.78
C CYS A 489 -32.57 32.93 -3.60
N ALA A 490 -32.12 32.70 -2.36
CA ALA A 490 -30.70 32.63 -2.00
C ALA A 490 -30.03 31.28 -2.37
N SER A 491 -30.81 30.25 -2.73
CA SER A 491 -30.24 28.93 -3.10
C SER A 491 -29.69 28.87 -4.52
N GLY A 492 -30.05 29.82 -5.39
CA GLY A 492 -29.62 29.81 -6.78
C GLY A 492 -30.64 30.35 -7.77
N ASN A 493 -30.27 30.31 -9.05
CA ASN A 493 -31.10 30.78 -10.16
C ASN A 493 -32.06 29.68 -10.64
N LYS A 494 -33.13 30.03 -11.36
CA LYS A 494 -34.01 29.05 -12.01
C LYS A 494 -33.26 28.19 -13.04
N ASP A 495 -32.27 28.78 -13.71
CA ASP A 495 -31.27 28.07 -14.49
C ASP A 495 -29.97 28.02 -13.67
N ALA A 496 -29.64 26.85 -13.14
CA ALA A 496 -28.54 26.68 -12.18
C ALA A 496 -27.14 26.97 -12.75
N GLY A 497 -27.01 27.10 -14.08
CA GLY A 497 -25.77 27.55 -14.75
C GLY A 497 -25.78 29.01 -15.16
N LYS A 498 -26.55 29.86 -14.46
CA LYS A 498 -26.65 31.30 -14.71
C LYS A 498 -26.49 32.10 -13.45
N ASP A 499 -25.86 33.26 -13.61
CA ASP A 499 -25.68 34.24 -12.53
C ASP A 499 -26.94 34.44 -11.73
N ASN A 500 -26.84 34.33 -10.40
CA ASN A 500 -27.99 34.58 -9.56
C ASN A 500 -28.01 35.99 -8.97
N LEU A 501 -26.88 36.71 -8.90
CA LEU A 501 -26.86 38.13 -8.50
C LEU A 501 -27.15 39.03 -9.71
N LYS A 502 -28.07 39.99 -9.57
CA LYS A 502 -28.32 40.97 -10.64
C LYS A 502 -27.18 42.01 -10.71
N PRO A 503 -26.66 42.37 -11.90
CA PRO A 503 -25.55 43.32 -12.03
C PRO A 503 -25.80 44.68 -11.36
N GLU A 504 -27.03 45.20 -11.37
CA GLU A 504 -27.38 46.45 -10.70
C GLU A 504 -27.20 46.42 -9.17
N TYR A 505 -27.09 45.22 -8.57
CA TYR A 505 -26.89 45.03 -7.14
C TYR A 505 -25.44 44.76 -6.73
N TYR A 506 -24.47 44.68 -7.64
CA TYR A 506 -23.06 44.43 -7.29
C TYR A 506 -22.53 45.42 -6.24
N GLY A 507 -22.87 46.70 -6.41
CA GLY A 507 -22.49 47.75 -5.47
C GLY A 507 -23.11 47.57 -4.08
N LYS A 508 -24.39 47.17 -4.00
CA LYS A 508 -25.11 46.98 -2.74
C LYS A 508 -24.72 45.68 -2.03
N PHE A 509 -24.43 44.63 -2.79
CA PHE A 509 -23.89 43.39 -2.24
C PHE A 509 -22.50 43.62 -1.66
N SER A 510 -21.66 44.40 -2.35
CA SER A 510 -20.36 44.84 -1.83
C SER A 510 -20.51 45.61 -0.50
N ASP A 511 -21.44 46.57 -0.44
CA ASP A 511 -21.69 47.33 0.79
C ASP A 511 -22.21 46.43 1.91
N TYR A 512 -23.10 45.48 1.60
CA TYR A 512 -23.62 44.49 2.55
C TYR A 512 -22.50 43.69 3.24
N LEU A 513 -21.60 43.10 2.45
CA LEU A 513 -20.48 42.32 3.00
C LEU A 513 -19.52 43.19 3.82
N ILE A 514 -19.17 44.38 3.31
CA ILE A 514 -18.23 45.30 3.96
C ILE A 514 -18.81 45.86 5.27
N ASP A 515 -20.10 46.19 5.30
CA ASP A 515 -20.77 46.71 6.49
C ASP A 515 -20.83 45.66 7.61
N VAL A 516 -21.05 44.38 7.26
CA VAL A 516 -20.95 43.28 8.23
C VAL A 516 -19.53 43.18 8.77
N CYS A 517 -18.50 43.17 7.91
CA CYS A 517 -17.11 43.15 8.36
C CYS A 517 -16.76 44.33 9.28
N LYS A 518 -17.22 45.54 8.95
CA LYS A 518 -17.06 46.73 9.80
C LYS A 518 -17.75 46.57 11.15
N HIS A 519 -19.00 46.14 11.15
CA HIS A 519 -19.74 45.93 12.38
C HIS A 519 -19.02 44.94 13.30
N TYR A 520 -18.50 43.85 12.76
CA TYR A 520 -17.75 42.87 13.56
C TYR A 520 -16.45 43.43 14.15
N LYS A 521 -15.75 44.27 13.40
CA LYS A 521 -14.57 44.98 13.91
C LYS A 521 -14.94 45.96 15.01
N ASP A 522 -15.94 46.81 14.77
CA ASP A 522 -16.26 47.93 15.64
C ASP A 522 -16.95 47.47 16.94
N GLU A 523 -17.84 46.48 16.86
CA GLU A 523 -18.62 45.99 18.00
C GLU A 523 -17.90 44.89 18.77
N TYR A 524 -17.27 43.95 18.07
CA TYR A 524 -16.70 42.74 18.68
C TYR A 524 -15.17 42.71 18.67
N GLY A 525 -14.51 43.70 18.06
CA GLY A 525 -13.06 43.74 17.94
C GLY A 525 -12.49 42.67 17.00
N ILE A 526 -13.31 42.05 16.14
CA ILE A 526 -12.87 41.04 15.18
C ILE A 526 -12.76 41.66 13.79
N GLU A 527 -11.53 41.88 13.35
CA GLU A 527 -11.24 42.30 11.99
C GLU A 527 -10.85 41.08 11.15
N PHE A 528 -11.69 40.72 10.18
CA PHE A 528 -11.44 39.60 9.27
C PHE A 528 -10.15 39.84 8.46
N LYS A 529 -9.36 38.79 8.24
CA LYS A 529 -8.16 38.83 7.39
C LYS A 529 -8.57 38.99 5.93
N THR A 530 -9.48 38.14 5.47
CA THR A 530 -9.97 38.06 4.09
C THR A 530 -11.49 38.16 4.04
N LEU A 531 -12.00 38.70 2.94
CA LEU A 531 -13.40 38.69 2.55
C LEU A 531 -13.54 38.02 1.18
N ASP A 532 -14.24 36.90 1.12
CA ASP A 532 -14.59 36.19 -0.12
C ASP A 532 -16.06 36.43 -0.48
N PRO A 533 -16.37 37.09 -1.61
CA PRO A 533 -17.76 37.27 -2.03
C PRO A 533 -18.32 36.02 -2.75
N PHE A 534 -17.53 34.95 -2.91
CA PHE A 534 -17.87 33.77 -3.68
C PHE A 534 -17.81 32.49 -2.83
N ASN A 535 -18.49 31.46 -3.32
CA ASN A 535 -18.36 30.07 -2.88
C ASN A 535 -18.81 29.16 -4.04
N GLU A 536 -17.88 28.37 -4.58
CA GLU A 536 -18.11 27.49 -5.74
C GLU A 536 -18.86 28.18 -6.91
N PRO A 537 -18.39 29.37 -7.35
CA PRO A 537 -19.19 30.27 -8.19
C PRO A 537 -19.46 29.72 -9.60
N ASN A 538 -18.52 29.07 -10.26
CA ASN A 538 -18.64 28.63 -11.65
C ASN A 538 -19.10 27.17 -11.75
N THR A 539 -20.29 26.92 -11.20
CA THR A 539 -20.89 25.58 -11.13
C THR A 539 -22.34 25.59 -11.59
N ASN A 540 -22.83 24.52 -12.19
CA ASN A 540 -24.15 24.47 -12.80
C ASN A 540 -25.24 23.83 -11.91
N TYR A 541 -25.04 23.83 -10.59
CA TYR A 541 -25.92 23.15 -9.64
C TYR A 541 -26.55 24.06 -8.56
N TRP A 542 -26.27 25.37 -8.59
CA TRP A 542 -26.94 26.36 -7.73
C TRP A 542 -28.31 26.77 -8.30
N GLY A 543 -29.32 25.95 -8.00
CA GLY A 543 -30.70 26.14 -8.45
C GLY A 543 -31.64 26.79 -7.42
N GLU A 544 -32.68 27.48 -7.90
CA GLU A 544 -33.84 27.92 -7.09
C GLU A 544 -34.47 26.72 -6.37
N ASN A 545 -34.85 26.89 -5.10
CA ASN A 545 -35.33 25.83 -4.21
C ASN A 545 -34.30 24.72 -3.90
N GLY A 546 -33.01 25.03 -3.99
CA GLY A 546 -31.91 24.15 -3.62
C GLY A 546 -31.85 23.85 -2.11
N GLY A 547 -31.08 22.82 -1.74
CA GLY A 547 -30.99 22.37 -0.34
C GLY A 547 -30.14 23.24 0.59
N GLN A 548 -29.53 24.32 0.08
CA GLN A 548 -28.64 25.25 0.78
C GLN A 548 -28.57 26.59 0.04
N GLU A 549 -27.96 27.61 0.63
CA GLU A 549 -27.53 28.83 -0.06
C GLU A 549 -26.48 28.52 -1.14
N GLY A 550 -26.53 29.23 -2.26
CA GLY A 550 -25.59 29.10 -3.37
C GLY A 550 -25.84 30.16 -4.44
N CYS A 551 -24.78 30.61 -5.10
CA CYS A 551 -24.87 31.62 -6.15
C CYS A 551 -23.88 31.34 -7.25
N HIS A 552 -24.39 31.01 -8.45
CA HIS A 552 -23.55 30.93 -9.63
C HIS A 552 -23.04 32.33 -9.99
N PHE A 553 -21.78 32.41 -10.40
CA PHE A 553 -21.18 33.55 -11.10
C PHE A 553 -20.34 33.04 -12.27
N ASP A 554 -20.71 33.44 -13.49
CA ASP A 554 -19.87 33.32 -14.67
C ASP A 554 -18.49 33.97 -14.37
N PRO A 555 -17.38 33.44 -14.91
CA PRO A 555 -16.06 34.00 -14.63
C PRO A 555 -15.92 35.50 -14.93
N SER A 556 -16.60 36.03 -15.95
CA SER A 556 -16.64 37.47 -16.23
C SER A 556 -17.38 38.27 -15.15
N SER A 557 -18.42 37.69 -14.56
CA SER A 557 -19.21 38.32 -13.50
C SER A 557 -18.43 38.38 -12.19
N GLN A 558 -17.59 37.38 -11.91
CA GLN A 558 -16.63 37.44 -10.80
C GLN A 558 -15.66 38.62 -10.96
N VAL A 559 -15.06 38.76 -12.16
CA VAL A 559 -14.16 39.88 -12.51
C VAL A 559 -14.85 41.23 -12.29
N ASP A 560 -16.08 41.39 -12.76
CA ASP A 560 -16.83 42.64 -12.62
C ASP A 560 -17.18 42.94 -11.15
N LEU A 561 -17.56 41.93 -10.36
CA LEU A 561 -17.80 42.12 -8.93
C LEU A 561 -16.52 42.49 -8.17
N ILE A 562 -15.38 41.87 -8.49
CA ILE A 562 -14.08 42.20 -7.87
C ILE A 562 -13.73 43.68 -8.11
N ARG A 563 -13.91 44.18 -9.35
CA ARG A 563 -13.69 45.60 -9.68
C ARG A 563 -14.58 46.56 -8.90
N VAL A 564 -15.77 46.12 -8.50
CA VAL A 564 -16.72 46.92 -7.71
C VAL A 564 -16.38 46.87 -6.21
N ILE A 565 -16.11 45.69 -5.66
CA ILE A 565 -15.92 45.51 -4.22
C ILE A 565 -14.55 45.99 -3.74
N TYR A 566 -13.47 45.80 -4.54
CA TYR A 566 -12.12 46.19 -4.17
C TYR A 566 -11.97 47.67 -3.75
N PRO A 567 -12.37 48.68 -4.56
CA PRO A 567 -12.22 50.07 -4.17
C PRO A 567 -13.10 50.42 -2.95
N LYS A 568 -14.28 49.80 -2.82
CA LYS A 568 -15.15 49.99 -1.64
C LYS A 568 -14.49 49.44 -0.37
N LEU A 569 -13.94 48.23 -0.43
CA LEU A 569 -13.24 47.60 0.70
C LEU A 569 -12.01 48.41 1.10
N LYS A 570 -11.21 48.87 0.13
CA LYS A 570 -10.05 49.73 0.38
C LYS A 570 -10.43 51.05 1.05
N ASN A 571 -11.53 51.67 0.63
CA ASN A 571 -12.03 52.93 1.20
C ASN A 571 -12.78 52.74 2.53
N SER A 572 -13.04 51.49 2.93
CA SER A 572 -13.79 51.15 4.13
C SER A 572 -13.02 51.45 5.43
N GLY A 573 -11.69 51.49 5.37
CA GLY A 573 -10.80 51.61 6.53
C GLY A 573 -10.47 50.27 7.22
N LEU A 574 -10.98 49.15 6.70
CA LEU A 574 -10.59 47.80 7.11
C LEU A 574 -9.19 47.44 6.57
N LYS A 575 -8.47 46.61 7.32
CA LYS A 575 -7.25 45.91 6.87
C LYS A 575 -7.55 44.65 6.07
N THR A 576 -8.82 44.21 6.09
CA THR A 576 -9.32 43.07 5.33
C THR A 576 -9.00 43.24 3.85
N VAL A 577 -8.51 42.17 3.23
CA VAL A 577 -8.24 42.09 1.79
C VAL A 577 -9.21 41.12 1.12
N LEU A 578 -9.34 41.17 -0.21
CA LEU A 578 -10.20 40.22 -0.93
C LEU A 578 -9.51 38.87 -1.08
N SER A 579 -10.27 37.80 -0.88
CA SER A 579 -9.95 36.48 -1.41
C SER A 579 -10.92 36.14 -2.57
N ALA A 580 -10.47 35.25 -3.44
CA ALA A 580 -11.25 34.67 -4.54
C ALA A 580 -10.53 33.40 -5.04
N SER A 581 -11.11 32.52 -5.84
CA SER A 581 -12.53 32.48 -6.22
C SER A 581 -13.33 31.47 -5.40
N ASP A 582 -12.67 30.70 -4.54
CA ASP A 582 -13.31 29.68 -3.71
C ASP A 582 -13.99 28.59 -4.58
N GLU A 583 -13.33 28.26 -5.69
CA GLU A 583 -13.86 27.34 -6.69
C GLU A 583 -13.99 25.89 -6.21
N THR A 584 -15.01 25.18 -6.72
CA THR A 584 -15.35 23.82 -6.24
C THR A 584 -14.24 22.80 -6.52
N SER A 585 -13.48 23.01 -7.59
CA SER A 585 -12.45 22.07 -8.03
C SER A 585 -11.22 22.79 -8.56
N VAL A 586 -10.08 22.10 -8.45
CA VAL A 586 -8.78 22.64 -8.85
C VAL A 586 -8.74 22.98 -10.34
N SER A 587 -9.38 22.17 -11.19
CA SER A 587 -9.37 22.39 -12.64
C SER A 587 -10.17 23.63 -13.05
N THR A 588 -11.32 23.89 -12.43
CA THR A 588 -12.08 25.14 -12.64
C THR A 588 -11.28 26.36 -12.16
N ALA A 589 -10.68 26.27 -10.97
CA ALA A 589 -9.88 27.34 -10.39
C ALA A 589 -8.69 27.76 -11.27
N ILE A 590 -8.06 26.81 -11.98
CA ILE A 590 -7.01 27.12 -12.96
C ILE A 590 -7.55 28.05 -14.06
N GLY A 591 -8.70 27.71 -14.65
CA GLY A 591 -9.31 28.50 -15.72
C GLY A 591 -9.65 29.93 -15.25
N GLU A 592 -10.09 30.08 -14.01
CA GLU A 592 -10.43 31.38 -13.45
C GLU A 592 -9.22 32.23 -13.10
N LEU A 593 -8.21 31.65 -12.46
CA LEU A 593 -6.98 32.38 -12.18
C LEU A 593 -6.27 32.78 -13.48
N GLN A 594 -6.33 31.95 -14.54
CA GLN A 594 -5.85 32.33 -15.87
C GLN A 594 -6.63 33.52 -16.45
N LEU A 595 -7.95 33.56 -16.26
CA LEU A 595 -8.75 34.72 -16.63
C LEU A 595 -8.34 35.96 -15.83
N PHE A 596 -8.18 35.85 -14.51
CA PHE A 596 -7.78 36.97 -13.65
C PHE A 596 -6.40 37.53 -14.04
N VAL A 597 -5.45 36.65 -14.38
CA VAL A 597 -4.14 37.05 -14.92
C VAL A 597 -4.29 37.75 -16.27
N LYS A 598 -5.16 37.24 -17.15
CA LYS A 598 -5.40 37.80 -18.48
C LYS A 598 -6.03 39.20 -18.43
N GLU A 599 -6.96 39.44 -17.50
CA GLU A 599 -7.57 40.78 -17.30
C GLU A 599 -6.53 41.81 -16.83
N GLY A 600 -5.49 41.36 -16.13
CA GLY A 600 -4.31 42.16 -15.77
C GLY A 600 -4.49 43.10 -14.58
N ASP A 601 -5.72 43.57 -14.31
CA ASP A 601 -6.04 44.42 -13.16
C ASP A 601 -6.57 43.65 -11.94
N ILE A 602 -7.02 42.40 -12.12
CA ILE A 602 -7.70 41.61 -11.07
C ILE A 602 -6.75 41.04 -10.04
N VAL A 603 -5.66 40.37 -10.44
CA VAL A 603 -4.70 39.78 -9.49
C VAL A 603 -4.17 40.80 -8.45
N PRO A 604 -3.79 42.04 -8.82
CA PRO A 604 -3.40 43.07 -7.85
C PRO A 604 -4.50 43.53 -6.87
N MET A 605 -5.77 43.26 -7.17
CA MET A 605 -6.90 43.55 -6.27
C MET A 605 -7.14 42.44 -5.24
N LEU A 606 -6.61 41.24 -5.49
CA LEU A 606 -6.69 40.10 -4.58
C LEU A 606 -5.55 40.15 -3.55
N GLY A 607 -5.88 39.80 -2.31
CA GLY A 607 -4.91 39.60 -1.23
C GLY A 607 -4.66 38.13 -0.90
N GLN A 608 -5.48 37.21 -1.43
CA GLN A 608 -5.37 35.76 -1.25
C GLN A 608 -6.12 35.06 -2.40
N PHE A 609 -5.69 33.85 -2.76
CA PHE A 609 -6.42 32.94 -3.62
C PHE A 609 -6.91 31.72 -2.83
N ASN A 610 -8.15 31.30 -3.08
CA ASN A 610 -8.85 30.21 -2.39
C ASN A 610 -9.35 29.17 -3.40
N VAL A 611 -9.31 27.89 -3.03
CA VAL A 611 -9.83 26.78 -3.84
C VAL A 611 -10.30 25.61 -2.98
N HIS A 612 -11.30 24.89 -3.47
CA HIS A 612 -11.76 23.62 -2.91
C HIS A 612 -11.18 22.44 -3.69
N THR A 613 -10.98 21.31 -3.02
CA THR A 613 -10.36 20.13 -3.63
C THR A 613 -11.35 18.98 -3.83
N TYR A 614 -12.64 19.28 -4.03
CA TYR A 614 -13.66 18.26 -4.32
C TYR A 614 -13.35 17.47 -5.60
N GLY A 615 -12.74 18.13 -6.59
CA GLY A 615 -12.19 17.54 -7.79
C GLY A 615 -10.81 18.11 -8.18
N GLY A 616 -10.15 17.44 -9.13
CA GLY A 616 -8.80 17.77 -9.60
C GLY A 616 -7.80 16.68 -9.27
N ASP A 617 -7.02 16.26 -10.27
CA ASP A 617 -5.98 15.25 -10.09
C ASP A 617 -4.64 15.85 -9.61
N ILE A 618 -3.60 15.03 -9.49
CA ILE A 618 -2.27 15.48 -9.06
C ILE A 618 -1.67 16.51 -10.05
N ARG A 619 -1.98 16.39 -11.34
CA ARG A 619 -1.50 17.31 -12.38
C ARG A 619 -2.18 18.67 -12.21
N ASP A 620 -3.49 18.69 -12.03
CA ASP A 620 -4.25 19.90 -11.76
C ASP A 620 -3.70 20.62 -10.52
N LYS A 621 -3.47 19.89 -9.43
CA LYS A 621 -2.93 20.46 -8.18
C LYS A 621 -1.58 21.12 -8.38
N ALA A 622 -0.68 20.44 -9.08
CA ALA A 622 0.65 20.97 -9.35
C ALA A 622 0.59 22.19 -10.29
N ASN A 623 -0.32 22.21 -11.28
CA ASN A 623 -0.52 23.34 -12.19
C ASN A 623 -1.08 24.57 -11.49
N LEU A 624 -2.10 24.40 -10.64
CA LEU A 624 -2.67 25.51 -9.90
C LEU A 624 -1.64 26.13 -8.96
N LYS A 625 -0.85 25.29 -8.28
CA LYS A 625 0.27 25.77 -7.45
C LYS A 625 1.22 26.67 -8.23
N ASP A 626 1.60 26.29 -9.46
CA ASP A 626 2.50 27.11 -10.30
C ASP A 626 1.89 28.46 -10.62
N LEU A 627 0.64 28.46 -11.05
CA LEU A 627 -0.07 29.69 -11.40
C LEU A 627 -0.22 30.63 -10.20
N VAL A 628 -0.49 30.08 -9.01
CA VAL A 628 -0.55 30.88 -7.77
C VAL A 628 0.84 31.40 -7.36
N THR A 629 1.88 30.60 -7.54
CA THR A 629 3.27 31.01 -7.27
C THR A 629 3.70 32.16 -8.19
N GLU A 630 3.33 32.12 -9.46
CA GLU A 630 3.60 33.18 -10.44
C GLU A 630 2.91 34.50 -10.09
N THR A 631 1.67 34.41 -9.58
CA THR A 631 0.90 35.59 -9.13
C THR A 631 1.31 36.09 -7.75
N ARG A 632 2.03 35.27 -6.96
CA ARG A 632 2.51 35.57 -5.60
C ARG A 632 1.38 35.85 -4.60
N LEU A 633 0.19 35.31 -4.86
CA LEU A 633 -0.92 35.40 -3.93
C LEU A 633 -0.70 34.41 -2.78
N PRO A 634 -0.99 34.79 -1.53
CA PRO A 634 -1.24 33.81 -0.47
C PRO A 634 -2.29 32.81 -0.91
N PHE A 635 -2.16 31.54 -0.52
CA PHE A 635 -2.95 30.47 -1.13
C PHE A 635 -3.52 29.49 -0.10
N TRP A 636 -4.84 29.36 -0.06
CA TRP A 636 -5.52 28.42 0.83
C TRP A 636 -6.28 27.35 0.05
N MET A 637 -6.23 26.11 0.59
CA MET A 637 -7.27 25.14 0.33
C MET A 637 -8.36 25.41 1.37
N SER A 638 -9.43 26.07 0.92
CA SER A 638 -10.40 26.77 1.78
C SER A 638 -11.61 25.94 2.17
N GLU A 639 -11.83 24.80 1.50
CA GLU A 639 -12.88 23.85 1.86
C GLU A 639 -12.66 22.49 1.21
N THR A 640 -12.90 21.42 1.97
CA THR A 640 -13.04 20.09 1.39
C THR A 640 -13.81 19.15 2.32
N GLY A 641 -14.17 18.01 1.77
CA GLY A 641 -14.84 16.91 2.44
C GLY A 641 -14.86 15.68 1.53
N ALA A 642 -15.26 14.53 2.07
CA ALA A 642 -15.37 13.30 1.29
C ALA A 642 -16.50 12.41 1.80
N GLY A 643 -17.04 11.59 0.90
CA GLY A 643 -17.83 10.42 1.26
C GLY A 643 -16.95 9.26 1.73
N GLY A 644 -17.58 8.12 2.02
CA GLY A 644 -16.91 6.93 2.57
C GLY A 644 -17.68 6.40 3.76
N ASN A 645 -17.09 5.46 4.50
CA ASN A 645 -17.64 4.95 5.77
C ASN A 645 -16.51 4.53 6.70
N GLY A 646 -16.70 4.75 8.00
CA GLY A 646 -15.76 4.34 9.05
C GLY A 646 -14.35 4.90 8.83
N LEU A 647 -13.36 4.17 9.38
CA LEU A 647 -11.96 4.57 9.37
C LEU A 647 -11.38 4.62 7.95
N ALA A 648 -11.67 3.65 7.08
CA ALA A 648 -11.18 3.64 5.70
C ALA A 648 -11.58 4.92 4.93
N GLY A 649 -12.83 5.39 5.09
CA GLY A 649 -13.28 6.66 4.52
C GLY A 649 -12.55 7.87 5.13
N ASN A 650 -12.37 7.88 6.45
CA ASN A 650 -11.61 8.93 7.14
C ASN A 650 -10.15 9.02 6.65
N LEU A 651 -9.49 7.87 6.47
CA LEU A 651 -8.12 7.79 5.93
C LEU A 651 -8.06 8.17 4.45
N SER A 652 -9.12 7.92 3.67
CA SER A 652 -9.21 8.38 2.28
C SER A 652 -9.25 9.90 2.17
N LEU A 653 -9.93 10.57 3.10
CA LEU A 653 -9.90 12.03 3.19
C LEU A 653 -8.53 12.55 3.68
N ALA A 654 -7.87 11.84 4.59
CA ALA A 654 -6.49 12.14 4.95
C ALA A 654 -5.54 11.99 3.75
N GLN A 655 -5.74 11.00 2.88
CA GLN A 655 -4.96 10.86 1.64
C GLN A 655 -5.12 12.10 0.75
N ARG A 656 -6.34 12.66 0.62
CA ARG A 656 -6.54 13.92 -0.09
C ARG A 656 -5.77 15.07 0.55
N MET A 657 -5.80 15.20 1.88
CA MET A 657 -5.00 16.20 2.60
C MET A 657 -3.50 16.02 2.30
N PHE A 658 -3.00 14.79 2.27
CA PHE A 658 -1.61 14.50 1.95
C PHE A 658 -1.27 14.91 0.51
N ASP A 659 -2.15 14.62 -0.44
CA ASP A 659 -1.97 15.02 -1.83
C ASP A 659 -2.01 16.55 -1.99
N ASP A 660 -2.94 17.23 -1.30
CA ASP A 660 -3.02 18.69 -1.31
C ASP A 660 -1.74 19.30 -0.74
N LEU A 661 -1.30 18.86 0.44
CA LEU A 661 -0.10 19.40 1.07
C LEU A 661 1.18 19.11 0.27
N ASN A 662 1.27 17.98 -0.45
CA ASN A 662 2.45 17.63 -1.24
C ASN A 662 2.48 18.29 -2.63
N TYR A 663 1.32 18.42 -3.30
CA TYR A 663 1.24 18.82 -4.71
C TYR A 663 0.60 20.20 -4.93
N LEU A 664 -0.46 20.51 -4.18
CA LEU A 664 -1.15 21.81 -4.24
C LEU A 664 -0.41 22.86 -3.41
N GLN A 665 0.22 22.43 -2.31
CA GLN A 665 1.03 23.22 -1.38
C GLN A 665 0.34 24.49 -0.83
N PRO A 666 -0.91 24.40 -0.36
CA PRO A 666 -1.57 25.55 0.23
C PRO A 666 -0.93 25.89 1.59
N GLN A 667 -0.93 27.18 1.94
CA GLN A 667 -0.45 27.66 3.24
C GLN A 667 -1.44 27.35 4.37
N ALA A 668 -2.71 27.12 4.04
CA ALA A 668 -3.71 26.64 4.99
C ALA A 668 -4.61 25.57 4.36
N TRP A 669 -5.13 24.68 5.21
CA TRP A 669 -6.06 23.62 4.82
C TRP A 669 -7.26 23.64 5.76
N ILE A 670 -8.46 23.80 5.20
CA ILE A 670 -9.68 24.06 5.95
C ILE A 670 -10.73 22.96 5.70
N ASP A 671 -11.17 22.28 6.77
CA ASP A 671 -12.31 21.35 6.70
C ASP A 671 -13.62 22.10 6.46
N TRP A 672 -14.57 21.48 5.77
CA TRP A 672 -15.92 22.05 5.62
C TRP A 672 -16.69 22.10 6.95
N GLN A 673 -17.03 20.95 7.53
CA GLN A 673 -17.89 20.89 8.73
C GLN A 673 -17.14 20.28 9.91
N PHE A 674 -17.35 20.86 11.10
CA PHE A 674 -16.85 20.27 12.34
C PHE A 674 -17.85 19.26 12.93
N VAL A 675 -19.14 19.63 12.96
CA VAL A 675 -20.22 18.83 13.53
C VAL A 675 -21.27 18.49 12.49
N GLU A 676 -21.61 17.20 12.35
CA GLU A 676 -22.69 16.73 11.46
C GLU A 676 -23.60 15.70 12.13
N GLU A 677 -24.87 15.64 11.71
CA GLU A 677 -25.79 14.58 12.15
C GLU A 677 -25.65 13.33 11.28
N ASN A 678 -25.75 12.15 11.89
CA ASN A 678 -25.80 10.86 11.19
C ASN A 678 -24.62 10.58 10.23
N ASN A 679 -23.52 11.32 10.38
CA ASN A 679 -22.36 11.27 9.49
C ASN A 679 -21.08 11.13 10.34
N ASP A 680 -20.07 10.44 9.83
CA ASP A 680 -18.74 10.31 10.45
C ASP A 680 -17.60 10.61 9.46
N GLN A 681 -17.92 11.08 8.25
CA GLN A 681 -16.98 11.38 7.16
C GLN A 681 -16.80 12.88 6.94
N TRP A 682 -17.91 13.61 6.93
CA TRP A 682 -17.95 15.06 6.69
C TRP A 682 -17.72 15.87 7.97
N CYS A 683 -17.51 15.22 9.12
CA CYS A 683 -17.32 15.88 10.40
C CYS A 683 -16.26 15.17 11.24
N MET A 684 -15.81 15.85 12.29
CA MET A 684 -14.95 15.29 13.34
C MET A 684 -15.76 14.95 14.60
N VAL A 685 -16.94 15.56 14.74
CA VAL A 685 -17.87 15.33 15.82
C VAL A 685 -19.24 15.00 15.26
N LYS A 686 -19.78 13.84 15.61
CA LYS A 686 -21.15 13.48 15.23
C LYS A 686 -22.11 14.08 16.25
N GLY A 687 -22.98 14.97 15.79
CA GLY A 687 -23.96 15.66 16.61
C GLY A 687 -25.36 15.04 16.54
N ASN A 688 -26.19 15.42 17.50
CA ASN A 688 -27.63 15.46 17.38
C ASN A 688 -28.07 16.87 17.80
N PHE A 689 -28.45 17.70 16.83
CA PHE A 689 -28.70 19.11 17.06
C PHE A 689 -29.95 19.34 17.91
N SER A 690 -30.95 18.48 17.77
CA SER A 690 -32.22 18.57 18.52
C SER A 690 -32.04 18.23 20.01
N ASN A 691 -31.32 17.14 20.29
CA ASN A 691 -31.03 16.69 21.66
C ASN A 691 -29.84 17.43 22.28
N GLN A 692 -29.14 18.23 21.48
CA GLN A 692 -27.91 18.93 21.85
C GLN A 692 -26.83 18.00 22.40
N THR A 693 -26.65 16.84 21.79
CA THR A 693 -25.63 15.85 22.21
C THR A 693 -24.62 15.65 21.11
N TYR A 694 -23.44 15.16 21.45
CA TYR A 694 -22.42 14.83 20.48
C TYR A 694 -21.56 13.64 20.91
N ASN A 695 -20.88 13.03 19.94
CA ASN A 695 -19.82 12.08 20.15
C ASN A 695 -18.66 12.35 19.17
N ILE A 696 -17.43 12.23 19.64
CA ILE A 696 -16.24 12.33 18.79
C ILE A 696 -16.19 11.08 17.89
N VAL A 697 -15.81 11.25 16.62
CA VAL A 697 -15.62 10.13 15.68
C VAL A 697 -14.14 9.95 15.34
N LYS A 698 -13.76 8.82 14.72
CA LYS A 698 -12.36 8.51 14.34
C LYS A 698 -11.71 9.61 13.51
N ASN A 699 -12.50 10.28 12.68
CA ASN A 699 -12.07 11.40 11.85
C ASN A 699 -11.37 12.51 12.65
N PHE A 700 -11.80 12.78 13.89
CA PHE A 700 -11.15 13.73 14.80
C PHE A 700 -9.69 13.34 15.05
N TYR A 701 -9.46 12.09 15.45
CA TYR A 701 -8.12 11.57 15.75
C TYR A 701 -7.27 11.38 14.50
N VAL A 702 -7.88 11.20 13.33
CA VAL A 702 -7.17 11.21 12.05
C VAL A 702 -6.64 12.62 11.73
N ARG A 703 -7.45 13.68 11.90
CA ARG A 703 -6.99 15.08 11.74
C ARG A 703 -5.90 15.44 12.75
N MET A 704 -6.07 15.05 14.02
CA MET A 704 -5.09 15.32 15.08
C MET A 704 -3.69 14.83 14.73
N GLN A 705 -3.55 13.71 14.01
CA GLN A 705 -2.24 13.18 13.63
C GLN A 705 -1.44 14.13 12.73
N VAL A 706 -2.11 15.05 12.04
CA VAL A 706 -1.47 16.10 11.24
C VAL A 706 -1.44 17.42 12.03
N THR A 707 -2.61 17.94 12.39
CA THR A 707 -2.78 19.35 12.78
C THR A 707 -2.26 19.68 14.19
N ARG A 708 -2.25 18.68 15.09
CA ARG A 708 -1.66 18.80 16.43
C ARG A 708 -0.14 18.97 16.37
N PHE A 709 0.50 18.28 15.43
CA PHE A 709 1.95 18.09 15.42
C PHE A 709 2.65 19.02 14.43
N ILE A 710 2.08 19.24 13.25
CA ILE A 710 2.54 20.23 12.29
C ILE A 710 1.84 21.55 12.64
N ARG A 711 2.50 22.41 13.41
CA ARG A 711 1.88 23.64 13.95
C ARG A 711 1.99 24.80 12.98
N GLN A 712 1.23 25.87 13.25
CA GLN A 712 1.45 27.16 12.59
C GLN A 712 2.94 27.55 12.60
N GLY A 713 3.43 28.01 11.46
CA GLY A 713 4.82 28.40 11.24
C GLY A 713 5.75 27.25 10.83
N TYR A 714 5.32 25.98 10.91
CA TYR A 714 6.13 24.87 10.42
C TYR A 714 6.29 24.96 8.90
N THR A 715 7.47 24.62 8.41
CA THR A 715 7.76 24.52 6.98
C THR A 715 7.67 23.06 6.55
N MET A 716 6.85 22.77 5.55
CA MET A 716 6.74 21.42 4.97
C MET A 716 8.04 21.04 4.26
N LEU A 717 8.38 19.75 4.32
CA LEU A 717 9.55 19.17 3.66
C LEU A 717 9.10 18.16 2.59
N GLY A 718 9.64 18.30 1.38
CA GLY A 718 9.34 17.38 0.29
C GLY A 718 9.88 15.98 0.55
N THR A 719 9.00 14.99 0.65
CA THR A 719 9.34 13.58 0.92
C THR A 719 9.45 12.72 -0.34
N GLY A 720 8.86 13.17 -1.46
CA GLY A 720 8.73 12.39 -2.68
C GLY A 720 7.68 11.27 -2.62
N ARG A 721 6.85 11.26 -1.57
CA ARG A 721 5.83 10.24 -1.32
C ARG A 721 4.50 10.86 -0.98
N ASN A 722 3.42 10.27 -1.48
CA ASN A 722 2.06 10.72 -1.23
C ASN A 722 1.45 10.16 0.06
N ASP A 723 2.08 9.16 0.68
CA ASP A 723 1.66 8.54 1.93
C ASP A 723 2.44 9.05 3.15
N ILE A 724 3.31 10.06 2.97
CA ILE A 724 4.14 10.62 4.05
C ILE A 724 4.22 12.14 3.94
N LEU A 725 3.93 12.82 5.04
CA LEU A 725 4.21 14.24 5.25
C LEU A 725 5.41 14.39 6.18
N ALA A 726 6.23 15.40 5.93
CA ALA A 726 7.28 15.81 6.85
C ALA A 726 7.27 17.34 7.00
N ALA A 727 7.57 17.83 8.20
CA ALA A 727 7.66 19.26 8.47
C ALA A 727 8.72 19.57 9.51
N VAL A 728 9.34 20.73 9.39
CA VAL A 728 10.31 21.26 10.34
C VAL A 728 9.75 22.49 11.05
N SER A 729 9.96 22.55 12.36
CA SER A 729 9.63 23.71 13.19
C SER A 729 10.37 24.99 12.74
N PRO A 730 9.83 26.20 13.06
CA PRO A 730 10.49 27.47 12.74
C PRO A 730 11.93 27.58 13.28
N SER A 731 12.18 27.05 14.49
CA SER A 731 13.50 27.01 15.14
C SER A 731 14.42 25.92 14.59
N GLY A 732 13.87 24.92 13.87
CA GLY A 732 14.62 23.75 13.43
C GLY A 732 14.92 22.74 14.53
N ASP A 733 14.29 22.85 15.72
CA ASP A 733 14.52 21.97 16.87
C ASP A 733 13.63 20.72 16.89
N LYS A 734 12.61 20.70 16.03
CA LYS A 734 11.69 19.58 15.82
C LYS A 734 11.48 19.29 14.34
N VAL A 735 11.46 17.99 14.03
CA VAL A 735 10.96 17.44 12.76
C VAL A 735 9.79 16.52 13.08
N VAL A 736 8.71 16.64 12.32
CA VAL A 736 7.52 15.80 12.43
C VAL A 736 7.39 15.01 11.14
N VAL A 737 7.11 13.71 11.24
CA VAL A 737 6.81 12.84 10.11
C VAL A 737 5.47 12.16 10.37
N VAL A 738 4.50 12.36 9.47
CA VAL A 738 3.18 11.73 9.51
C VAL A 738 3.10 10.70 8.39
N MET A 739 2.76 9.46 8.72
CA MET A 739 2.70 8.34 7.80
C MET A 739 1.28 7.81 7.70
N LEU A 740 0.86 7.45 6.49
CA LEU A 740 -0.49 6.99 6.18
C LEU A 740 -0.47 5.61 5.53
N ASN A 741 -1.26 4.68 6.07
CA ASN A 741 -1.54 3.38 5.48
C ASN A 741 -3.05 3.19 5.32
N THR A 742 -3.55 3.39 4.11
CA THR A 742 -4.96 3.18 3.77
C THR A 742 -5.29 1.71 3.45
N ALA A 743 -4.29 0.85 3.30
CA ALA A 743 -4.47 -0.57 3.01
C ALA A 743 -4.75 -1.38 4.28
N THR A 744 -5.36 -2.55 4.14
CA THR A 744 -5.62 -3.48 5.25
C THR A 744 -4.39 -4.24 5.72
N GLU A 745 -3.34 -4.29 4.89
CA GLU A 745 -2.10 -4.99 5.18
C GLU A 745 -1.10 -4.09 5.91
N GLU A 746 -0.18 -4.71 6.64
CA GLU A 746 0.93 -4.01 7.28
C GLU A 746 1.87 -3.37 6.25
N LYS A 747 2.52 -2.28 6.67
CA LYS A 747 3.44 -1.52 5.82
C LYS A 747 4.71 -1.19 6.58
N ASN A 748 5.85 -1.64 6.05
CA ASN A 748 7.17 -1.32 6.59
C ASN A 748 7.67 0.02 6.03
N ILE A 749 7.96 0.96 6.91
CA ILE A 749 8.52 2.27 6.59
C ILE A 749 9.85 2.41 7.29
N SER A 750 10.81 2.99 6.57
CA SER A 750 12.09 3.39 7.16
C SER A 750 12.33 4.87 6.92
N ILE A 751 12.73 5.59 7.96
CA ILE A 751 12.99 7.02 7.95
C ILE A 751 14.47 7.23 8.25
N ASP A 752 15.18 7.81 7.29
CA ASP A 752 16.57 8.18 7.40
C ASP A 752 16.69 9.68 7.69
N LEU A 753 17.34 10.00 8.80
CA LEU A 753 17.51 11.32 9.40
C LEU A 753 18.97 11.78 9.33
N SER A 754 19.84 11.05 8.61
CA SER A 754 21.28 11.30 8.53
C SER A 754 21.68 12.66 7.93
N LEU A 755 20.76 13.35 7.24
CA LEU A 755 20.97 14.71 6.73
C LEU A 755 20.66 15.81 7.75
N LEU A 756 20.03 15.47 8.88
CA LEU A 756 19.88 16.42 9.98
C LEU A 756 21.24 16.57 10.67
N LYS A 757 21.58 17.79 11.11
CA LYS A 757 22.86 18.00 11.81
C LYS A 757 22.95 17.17 13.10
N LYS A 758 21.82 17.02 13.78
CA LYS A 758 21.68 16.21 14.99
C LYS A 758 20.25 15.72 15.12
N VAL A 759 20.07 14.50 15.63
CA VAL A 759 18.77 13.97 16.05
C VAL A 759 18.93 13.23 17.36
N ASP A 760 17.93 13.32 18.23
CA ASP A 760 17.91 12.56 19.47
C ASP A 760 17.71 11.06 19.20
N GLY A 761 18.17 10.22 20.14
CA GLY A 761 18.12 8.75 19.98
C GLY A 761 16.73 8.13 20.11
N LEU A 762 15.69 8.94 20.38
CA LEU A 762 14.31 8.50 20.56
C LEU A 762 13.37 9.44 19.79
N ALA A 763 12.33 8.87 19.22
CA ALA A 763 11.24 9.59 18.57
C ALA A 763 9.92 9.29 19.28
N GLU A 764 9.11 10.33 19.52
CA GLU A 764 7.76 10.13 20.06
C GLU A 764 6.86 9.52 18.99
N LEU A 765 6.07 8.49 19.32
CA LEU A 765 5.13 7.87 18.40
C LEU A 765 3.68 8.07 18.86
N TYR A 766 2.81 8.48 17.94
CA TYR A 766 1.37 8.57 18.13
C TYR A 766 0.65 7.78 17.04
N VAL A 767 -0.36 7.00 17.41
CA VAL A 767 -1.04 6.08 16.47
C VAL A 767 -2.56 6.26 16.52
N THR A 768 -3.18 6.32 15.35
CA THR A 768 -4.64 6.21 15.16
C THR A 768 -4.93 5.06 14.21
N ASN A 769 -5.72 4.10 14.67
CA ASN A 769 -6.25 2.98 13.87
C ASN A 769 -7.60 2.55 14.45
N SER A 770 -8.12 1.36 14.09
CA SER A 770 -9.40 0.88 14.60
C SER A 770 -9.47 0.79 16.14
N ARG A 771 -8.33 0.63 16.82
CA ARG A 771 -8.23 0.44 18.28
C ARG A 771 -7.67 1.65 19.02
N LEU A 772 -6.90 2.49 18.34
CA LEU A 772 -6.15 3.60 18.94
C LEU A 772 -6.66 4.95 18.44
N ASP A 773 -6.70 5.94 19.32
CA ASP A 773 -7.21 7.29 19.08
C ASP A 773 -6.09 8.31 19.35
N CYS A 774 -5.27 8.63 18.34
CA CYS A 774 -4.07 9.49 18.44
C CYS A 774 -3.26 9.19 19.71
N LYS A 775 -3.08 7.89 20.00
CA LYS A 775 -2.57 7.43 21.28
C LYS A 775 -1.06 7.56 21.29
N ARG A 776 -0.49 8.19 22.33
CA ARG A 776 0.95 8.16 22.61
C ARG A 776 1.38 6.71 22.90
N MET A 777 2.30 6.21 22.11
CA MET A 777 2.92 4.90 22.27
C MET A 777 4.26 5.03 22.99
N ALA A 778 4.93 3.90 23.20
CA ALA A 778 6.33 3.92 23.60
C ALA A 778 7.17 4.62 22.52
N ASP A 779 8.22 5.32 22.93
CA ASP A 779 9.13 5.98 22.01
C ASP A 779 9.84 4.95 21.13
N VAL A 780 10.10 5.34 19.89
CA VAL A 780 10.79 4.51 18.89
C VAL A 780 12.26 4.88 18.87
N GLU A 781 13.13 3.88 18.87
CA GLU A 781 14.57 4.09 18.87
C GLU A 781 15.07 4.59 17.51
N VAL A 782 15.94 5.59 17.55
CA VAL A 782 16.68 6.09 16.39
C VAL A 782 18.07 5.46 16.42
N VAL A 783 18.31 4.48 15.57
CA VAL A 783 19.58 3.75 15.49
C VAL A 783 20.34 4.24 14.27
N ASP A 784 21.56 4.72 14.48
CA ASP A 784 22.45 5.25 13.42
C ASP A 784 21.77 6.30 12.51
N GLY A 785 20.96 7.17 13.11
CA GLY A 785 20.22 8.21 12.39
C GLY A 785 19.06 7.67 11.54
N ARG A 786 18.55 6.47 11.85
CA ARG A 786 17.44 5.83 11.15
C ARG A 786 16.39 5.29 12.11
N VAL A 787 15.15 5.30 11.67
CA VAL A 787 14.01 4.66 12.34
C VAL A 787 13.35 3.69 11.38
N ASP A 788 13.09 2.47 11.83
CA ASP A 788 12.24 1.52 11.12
C ASP A 788 10.93 1.36 11.91
N TYR A 789 9.79 1.49 11.21
CA TYR A 789 8.46 1.39 11.80
C TYR A 789 7.54 0.54 10.91
N THR A 790 6.89 -0.45 11.51
CA THR A 790 5.87 -1.27 10.85
C THR A 790 4.50 -0.71 11.21
N MET A 791 3.84 -0.08 10.24
CA MET A 791 2.47 0.38 10.37
C MET A 791 1.51 -0.81 10.27
N GLY A 792 0.50 -0.84 11.14
CA GLY A 792 -0.65 -1.73 10.94
C GLY A 792 -1.47 -1.36 9.69
N GLY A 793 -2.38 -2.24 9.30
CA GLY A 793 -3.41 -1.91 8.30
C GLY A 793 -4.39 -0.85 8.80
N GLU A 794 -4.87 0.00 7.90
CA GLU A 794 -5.75 1.14 8.17
C GLU A 794 -5.27 2.00 9.35
N GLU A 795 -4.09 2.60 9.18
CA GLU A 795 -3.40 3.33 10.22
C GLU A 795 -2.88 4.68 9.72
N ILE A 796 -2.94 5.69 10.57
CA ILE A 796 -2.17 6.92 10.43
C ILE A 796 -1.36 7.13 11.71
N SER A 797 -0.07 7.40 11.55
CA SER A 797 0.90 7.45 12.65
C SER A 797 1.84 8.63 12.52
N THR A 798 2.18 9.25 13.65
CA THR A 798 3.02 10.46 13.70
C THR A 798 4.24 10.20 14.56
N LEU A 799 5.41 10.47 14.00
CA LEU A 799 6.70 10.48 14.69
C LEU A 799 7.15 11.93 14.90
N VAL A 800 7.57 12.25 16.11
CA VAL A 800 8.13 13.57 16.45
C VAL A 800 9.56 13.38 16.93
N PHE A 801 10.48 14.05 16.22
CA PHE A 801 11.91 14.02 16.48
C PHE A 801 12.36 15.34 17.09
N ALA A 802 13.04 15.27 18.24
CA ALA A 802 13.88 16.38 18.70
C ALA A 802 15.20 16.37 17.92
N THR A 803 15.60 17.53 17.38
CA THR A 803 16.67 17.62 16.38
C THR A 803 17.37 18.98 16.41
N GLU A 804 18.50 19.10 15.70
CA GLU A 804 18.94 20.34 15.07
C GLU A 804 18.92 20.10 13.55
N ALA A 805 17.90 20.60 12.87
CA ALA A 805 17.74 20.35 11.43
C ALA A 805 18.85 21.04 10.61
N GLY A 806 19.32 22.21 11.04
CA GLY A 806 20.28 23.02 10.30
C GLY A 806 19.74 23.54 8.97
N ASN A 807 20.65 23.94 8.06
CA ASN A 807 20.30 24.48 6.74
C ASN A 807 20.27 23.40 5.63
N GLY A 808 20.59 22.13 5.93
CA GLY A 808 20.70 21.03 4.97
C GLY A 808 21.89 21.12 4.00
N MET A 809 21.91 20.25 2.97
CA MET A 809 22.90 20.32 1.88
C MET A 809 22.46 21.37 0.85
N GLU A 810 23.34 22.33 0.53
CA GLU A 810 23.13 23.28 -0.57
C GLU A 810 23.59 22.66 -1.91
N ASN A 811 22.73 22.68 -2.94
CA ASN A 811 22.98 22.11 -4.29
C ASN A 811 23.18 20.58 -4.35
N PHE A 812 23.57 20.07 -5.53
CA PHE A 812 23.97 18.67 -5.71
C PHE A 812 25.40 18.47 -5.23
N THR A 813 25.59 17.45 -4.40
CA THR A 813 26.89 17.01 -3.90
C THR A 813 27.51 16.03 -4.89
N GLU A 814 28.73 16.32 -5.32
CA GLU A 814 29.45 15.44 -6.23
C GLU A 814 29.66 14.05 -5.60
N GLY A 815 29.51 13.00 -6.42
CA GLY A 815 29.60 11.62 -5.94
C GLY A 815 28.37 11.14 -5.15
N PHE A 816 27.39 12.01 -4.93
CA PHE A 816 26.14 11.67 -4.26
C PHE A 816 25.07 11.28 -5.30
N PRO A 817 24.40 10.13 -5.14
CA PRO A 817 23.28 9.72 -5.98
C PRO A 817 21.98 10.42 -5.58
N TYR A 818 21.17 10.69 -6.59
CA TYR A 818 19.87 11.33 -6.51
C TYR A 818 18.86 10.54 -7.36
N LEU A 819 17.60 10.55 -6.95
CA LEU A 819 16.47 10.17 -7.77
C LEU A 819 16.01 11.41 -8.53
N ILE A 820 15.64 11.24 -9.79
CA ILE A 820 14.96 12.26 -10.59
C ILE A 820 13.50 11.81 -10.71
N VAL A 821 12.58 12.54 -10.08
CA VAL A 821 11.16 12.15 -9.98
C VAL A 821 10.31 13.25 -10.60
N PRO A 822 9.35 12.96 -11.50
CA PRO A 822 8.46 13.99 -12.00
C PRO A 822 7.70 14.66 -10.87
N ARG A 823 7.48 15.97 -10.96
CA ARG A 823 6.74 16.71 -9.94
C ARG A 823 5.29 16.21 -9.78
N ALA A 824 4.69 15.73 -10.86
CA ALA A 824 3.33 15.19 -10.90
C ALA A 824 3.24 13.66 -10.69
N SER A 825 4.33 12.98 -10.31
CA SER A 825 4.33 11.53 -10.05
C SER A 825 5.20 11.18 -8.84
N THR A 826 5.10 9.94 -8.35
CA THR A 826 6.02 9.36 -7.37
C THR A 826 6.99 8.35 -7.98
N ALA A 827 6.84 8.05 -9.28
CA ALA A 827 7.68 7.08 -9.99
C ALA A 827 8.99 7.74 -10.45
N PRO A 828 10.17 7.32 -9.96
CA PRO A 828 11.45 7.86 -10.41
C PRO A 828 11.82 7.44 -11.84
N LEU A 829 12.68 8.27 -12.43
CA LEU A 829 13.41 8.00 -13.66
C LEU A 829 14.37 6.81 -13.48
N THR A 830 14.26 5.83 -14.37
CA THR A 830 15.21 4.71 -14.48
C THR A 830 15.76 4.58 -15.89
N LEU A 831 16.98 4.08 -16.00
CA LEU A 831 17.51 3.55 -17.25
C LEU A 831 17.09 2.07 -17.41
N ASN A 832 16.40 1.73 -18.50
CA ASN A 832 16.01 0.34 -18.80
C ASN A 832 16.23 0.04 -20.29
N GLY A 833 17.06 -0.97 -20.60
CA GLY A 833 17.32 -1.39 -21.98
C GLY A 833 17.84 -0.28 -22.89
N GLY A 834 18.53 0.73 -22.34
CA GLY A 834 19.06 1.89 -23.08
C GLY A 834 18.10 3.07 -23.22
N ALA A 835 16.84 2.94 -22.81
CA ALA A 835 15.84 4.02 -22.81
C ALA A 835 15.58 4.52 -21.38
N LEU A 836 15.23 5.81 -21.26
CA LEU A 836 14.76 6.38 -20.01
C LEU A 836 13.25 6.26 -19.88
N GLN A 837 12.80 5.82 -18.70
CA GLN A 837 11.38 5.71 -18.38
C GLN A 837 11.10 5.82 -16.89
N LEU A 838 9.83 6.05 -16.53
CA LEU A 838 9.37 5.96 -15.15
C LEU A 838 9.28 4.50 -14.70
N SER A 839 9.63 4.23 -13.46
CA SER A 839 9.48 2.90 -12.85
C SER A 839 9.12 2.98 -11.37
N SER A 840 8.70 1.86 -10.78
CA SER A 840 8.48 1.78 -9.34
C SER A 840 9.75 2.14 -8.58
N LEU A 841 9.64 2.95 -7.53
CA LEU A 841 10.78 3.31 -6.68
C LEU A 841 11.48 2.06 -6.14
N CYS A 842 12.76 1.93 -6.45
CA CYS A 842 13.65 0.91 -5.92
C CYS A 842 14.99 1.54 -5.57
N VAL A 843 15.18 1.89 -4.30
CA VAL A 843 16.41 2.57 -3.86
C VAL A 843 17.66 1.69 -4.05
N ALA A 844 17.49 0.37 -4.07
CA ALA A 844 18.56 -0.59 -4.35
C ALA A 844 18.98 -0.60 -5.84
N ASP A 845 18.11 -0.16 -6.74
CA ASP A 845 18.37 -0.14 -8.17
C ASP A 845 19.37 0.97 -8.51
N SER A 846 20.56 0.59 -8.97
CA SER A 846 21.57 1.54 -9.43
C SER A 846 21.11 2.35 -10.65
N MET A 847 20.16 1.85 -11.43
CA MET A 847 19.66 2.51 -12.64
C MET A 847 18.70 3.68 -12.35
N GLN A 848 18.21 3.79 -11.12
CA GLN A 848 17.47 4.95 -10.63
C GLN A 848 18.38 6.00 -9.98
N ARG A 849 19.68 5.70 -9.83
CA ARG A 849 20.65 6.58 -9.17
C ARG A 849 21.35 7.46 -10.19
N TRP A 850 21.05 8.74 -10.11
CA TRP A 850 21.60 9.79 -10.96
C TRP A 850 22.58 10.64 -10.17
N TYR A 851 23.69 10.98 -10.78
CA TYR A 851 24.74 11.80 -10.20
C TYR A 851 24.85 13.08 -11.01
N PHE A 852 25.09 14.18 -10.31
CA PHE A 852 25.20 15.51 -10.91
C PHE A 852 26.65 15.96 -10.77
N ASN A 853 27.38 15.99 -11.89
CA ASN A 853 28.72 16.57 -11.96
C ASN A 853 28.62 18.00 -12.47
N LYS A 854 29.03 19.00 -11.67
CA LYS A 854 28.99 20.41 -12.07
C LYS A 854 30.25 20.76 -12.86
N LEU A 855 30.06 21.30 -14.06
CA LEU A 855 31.13 21.73 -14.96
C LEU A 855 31.53 23.19 -14.69
N ASP A 856 32.74 23.57 -15.14
CA ASP A 856 33.28 24.93 -15.00
C ASP A 856 32.39 26.02 -15.62
N ASN A 857 31.60 25.66 -16.64
CA ASN A 857 30.65 26.56 -17.30
C ASN A 857 29.31 26.70 -16.56
N GLY A 858 29.14 26.05 -15.41
CA GLY A 858 27.93 26.06 -14.58
C GLY A 858 26.87 25.03 -14.98
N ASN A 859 27.04 24.30 -16.09
CA ASN A 859 26.17 23.20 -16.49
C ASN A 859 26.47 21.91 -15.71
N TYR A 860 25.64 20.90 -15.87
CA TYR A 860 25.81 19.59 -15.27
C TYR A 860 25.93 18.50 -16.32
N ASN A 861 26.79 17.52 -16.08
CA ASN A 861 26.55 16.18 -16.61
C ASN A 861 25.71 15.40 -15.60
N ILE A 862 24.57 14.91 -16.06
CA ILE A 862 23.68 14.04 -15.28
C ILE A 862 23.96 12.62 -15.76
N TYR A 863 24.44 11.76 -14.88
CA TYR A 863 24.89 10.42 -15.27
C TYR A 863 24.45 9.33 -14.29
N THR A 864 24.40 8.11 -14.77
CA THR A 864 24.30 6.90 -13.94
C THR A 864 25.56 6.04 -14.09
N MET A 865 25.71 5.02 -13.25
CA MET A 865 26.85 4.12 -13.26
C MET A 865 26.46 2.75 -13.82
N LEU A 866 27.08 2.34 -14.92
CA LEU A 866 26.91 1.03 -15.56
C LEU A 866 28.27 0.36 -15.64
N GLU A 867 28.42 -0.82 -15.04
CA GLU A 867 29.66 -1.62 -15.10
C GLU A 867 30.93 -0.82 -14.71
N GLY A 868 30.80 0.09 -13.72
CA GLY A 868 31.90 0.95 -13.25
C GLY A 868 32.23 2.14 -14.15
N LYS A 869 31.49 2.35 -15.24
CA LYS A 869 31.63 3.52 -16.13
C LYS A 869 30.47 4.49 -15.93
N LYS A 870 30.75 5.79 -16.10
CA LYS A 870 29.75 6.86 -16.09
C LYS A 870 29.04 6.90 -17.45
N TYR A 871 27.71 6.82 -17.44
CA TYR A 871 26.87 6.98 -18.62
C TYR A 871 25.97 8.21 -18.42
N ALA A 872 26.22 9.24 -19.22
CA ALA A 872 25.50 10.50 -19.15
C ALA A 872 24.18 10.41 -19.91
N LEU A 873 23.16 11.12 -19.41
CA LEU A 873 22.02 11.52 -20.22
C LEU A 873 22.54 12.13 -21.53
N THR A 874 21.98 11.71 -22.66
CA THR A 874 22.44 12.13 -23.98
C THR A 874 21.25 12.55 -24.83
N ASP A 875 21.32 13.79 -25.31
CA ASP A 875 20.52 14.32 -26.40
C ASP A 875 21.20 13.97 -27.73
N ASP A 876 20.61 13.04 -28.47
CA ASP A 876 21.04 12.63 -29.80
C ASP A 876 20.25 13.33 -30.93
N GLY A 877 19.42 14.33 -30.58
CA GLY A 877 18.53 15.03 -31.49
C GLY A 877 17.17 14.36 -31.71
N SER A 878 16.93 13.17 -31.14
CA SER A 878 15.62 12.54 -31.14
C SER A 878 14.71 13.12 -30.05
N TYR A 879 13.44 12.67 -30.00
CA TYR A 879 12.57 13.03 -28.88
C TYR A 879 13.01 12.30 -27.60
N TYR A 880 13.31 11.01 -27.65
CA TYR A 880 13.62 10.22 -26.46
C TYR A 880 15.07 10.44 -26.01
N LEU A 881 15.28 10.67 -24.71
CA LEU A 881 16.63 10.69 -24.18
C LEU A 881 17.22 9.28 -24.13
N THR A 882 18.50 9.21 -24.45
CA THR A 882 19.30 8.00 -24.32
C THR A 882 20.41 8.23 -23.29
N THR A 883 21.27 7.23 -23.13
CA THR A 883 22.52 7.39 -22.38
C THR A 883 23.70 6.95 -23.22
N SER A 884 24.83 7.63 -23.06
CA SER A 884 26.10 7.24 -23.67
C SER A 884 27.24 7.47 -22.69
N GLN A 885 28.39 6.85 -22.93
CA GLN A 885 29.54 6.99 -22.03
C GLN A 885 29.90 8.48 -21.87
N LEU A 886 30.10 8.90 -20.62
CA LEU A 886 30.33 10.30 -20.27
C LEU A 886 31.56 10.86 -21.00
N ASP A 887 31.33 11.93 -21.74
CA ASP A 887 32.30 12.79 -22.42
C ASP A 887 31.90 14.23 -22.15
N GLU A 888 32.63 14.89 -21.23
CA GLU A 888 32.34 16.24 -20.78
C GLU A 888 32.42 17.28 -21.92
N SER A 889 33.10 16.96 -23.02
CA SER A 889 33.18 17.81 -24.21
C SER A 889 31.93 17.74 -25.10
N ASN A 890 31.11 16.70 -24.93
CA ASN A 890 29.91 16.49 -25.73
C ASN A 890 28.77 17.39 -25.25
N LYS A 891 28.41 18.40 -26.07
CA LYS A 891 27.30 19.31 -25.78
C LYS A 891 25.96 18.60 -25.54
N GLY A 892 25.71 17.46 -26.18
CA GLY A 892 24.50 16.66 -25.99
C GLY A 892 24.39 15.98 -24.62
N GLN A 893 25.47 15.96 -23.84
CA GLN A 893 25.50 15.38 -22.50
C GLN A 893 25.49 16.44 -21.38
N GLN A 894 25.46 17.72 -21.73
CA GLN A 894 25.45 18.83 -20.79
C GLN A 894 24.02 19.34 -20.61
N PHE A 895 23.63 19.55 -19.35
CA PHE A 895 22.30 20.02 -18.96
C PHE A 895 22.40 21.23 -18.03
N LYS A 896 21.56 22.24 -18.25
CA LYS A 896 21.29 23.25 -17.22
C LYS A 896 20.25 22.67 -16.26
N VAL A 897 20.48 22.83 -14.96
CA VAL A 897 19.54 22.41 -13.93
C VAL A 897 19.11 23.65 -13.18
N GLU A 898 17.91 24.13 -13.50
CA GLU A 898 17.37 25.38 -12.98
C GLU A 898 16.41 25.08 -11.84
N HIS A 899 16.73 25.54 -10.63
CA HIS A 899 15.84 25.44 -9.48
C HIS A 899 14.65 26.39 -9.66
N ILE A 900 13.44 25.85 -9.56
CA ILE A 900 12.19 26.60 -9.77
C ILE A 900 11.37 26.79 -8.48
N GLY A 901 11.94 26.44 -7.32
CA GLY A 901 11.26 26.48 -6.02
C GLY A 901 10.81 25.09 -5.56
N ASP A 902 10.54 24.95 -4.26
CA ASP A 902 9.98 23.75 -3.62
C ASP A 902 10.70 22.44 -3.96
N ASN A 903 12.03 22.51 -4.04
CA ASN A 903 12.94 21.42 -4.42
C ASN A 903 12.61 20.80 -5.80
N SER A 904 12.06 21.60 -6.71
CA SER A 904 11.75 21.23 -8.09
C SER A 904 12.68 21.94 -9.07
N TYR A 905 12.92 21.28 -10.20
CA TYR A 905 13.94 21.69 -11.16
C TYR A 905 13.44 21.53 -12.60
N LYS A 906 13.90 22.43 -13.47
CA LYS A 906 13.88 22.25 -14.92
C LYS A 906 15.25 21.74 -15.36
N VAL A 907 15.25 20.67 -16.15
CA VAL A 907 16.48 20.06 -16.69
C VAL A 907 16.49 20.31 -18.18
N ILE A 908 17.41 21.15 -18.65
CA ILE A 908 17.44 21.70 -20.02
C ILE A 908 18.68 21.19 -20.73
N SER A 909 18.52 20.52 -21.87
CA SER A 909 19.61 20.09 -22.74
C SER A 909 20.33 21.30 -23.35
N VAL A 910 21.66 21.35 -23.24
CA VAL A 910 22.48 22.45 -23.78
C VAL A 910 22.64 22.37 -25.30
N SER A 911 22.44 21.20 -25.93
CA SER A 911 22.58 21.04 -27.39
C SER A 911 21.45 21.68 -28.19
N ASN A 912 20.24 21.72 -27.66
CA ASN A 912 19.07 22.21 -28.38
C ASN A 912 18.08 23.04 -27.53
N ASP A 913 18.46 23.37 -26.29
CA ASP A 913 17.65 24.13 -25.32
C ASP A 913 16.25 23.52 -25.08
N LYS A 914 16.10 22.19 -25.17
CA LYS A 914 14.85 21.48 -24.83
C LYS A 914 14.85 20.99 -23.38
N LEU A 915 13.66 20.89 -22.80
CA LEU A 915 13.39 20.42 -21.44
C LEU A 915 13.17 18.91 -21.40
N LEU A 916 13.64 18.26 -20.35
CA LEU A 916 13.26 16.89 -19.99
C LEU A 916 11.73 16.80 -19.83
N ASP A 917 11.10 15.85 -20.52
CA ASP A 917 9.65 15.80 -20.76
C ASP A 917 9.11 14.36 -20.67
N LEU A 918 7.92 14.19 -20.12
CA LEU A 918 7.22 12.89 -20.11
C LEU A 918 6.44 12.68 -21.40
N GLU A 919 6.61 11.52 -22.04
CA GLU A 919 5.92 11.21 -23.29
C GLU A 919 4.40 11.31 -23.12
N GLY A 920 3.77 12.09 -24.00
CA GLY A 920 2.31 12.28 -23.98
C GLY A 920 1.77 12.86 -22.67
N GLU A 921 2.64 13.42 -21.82
CA GLU A 921 2.29 13.87 -20.48
C GLU A 921 1.77 12.74 -19.57
N HIS A 922 2.10 11.48 -19.87
CA HIS A 922 1.70 10.33 -19.07
C HIS A 922 2.44 10.31 -17.73
N LEU A 923 1.84 9.73 -16.69
CA LEU A 923 2.40 9.73 -15.31
C LEU A 923 2.65 8.31 -14.79
N GLU A 924 2.23 7.31 -15.54
CA GLU A 924 2.29 5.91 -15.20
C GLU A 924 3.70 5.33 -15.36
N ILE A 925 3.95 4.23 -14.66
CA ILE A 925 5.18 3.42 -14.83
C ILE A 925 5.30 2.96 -16.29
N GLY A 926 6.50 3.06 -16.84
CA GLY A 926 6.80 2.73 -18.23
C GLY A 926 6.74 3.91 -19.19
N THR A 927 6.16 5.05 -18.77
CA THR A 927 6.21 6.31 -19.53
C THR A 927 7.66 6.68 -19.81
N LYS A 928 8.01 6.87 -21.09
CA LYS A 928 9.37 7.24 -21.47
C LYS A 928 9.62 8.73 -21.29
N VAL A 929 10.91 9.07 -21.22
CA VAL A 929 11.36 10.43 -21.02
C VAL A 929 12.07 10.93 -22.27
N GLY A 930 11.67 12.11 -22.71
CA GLY A 930 12.19 12.79 -23.88
C GLY A 930 12.58 14.23 -23.64
N LEU A 931 12.78 14.96 -24.73
CA LEU A 931 13.11 16.38 -24.77
C LEU A 931 12.09 17.15 -25.59
N TRP A 932 11.51 18.20 -25.00
CA TRP A 932 10.53 19.05 -25.65
C TRP A 932 10.87 20.55 -25.55
N GLN A 933 10.36 21.36 -26.46
CA GLN A 933 10.72 22.78 -26.61
C GLN A 933 10.44 23.63 -25.35
N THR A 934 11.33 24.56 -25.05
CA THR A 934 11.13 25.59 -24.01
C THR A 934 10.02 26.56 -24.38
N GLY A 935 9.19 26.95 -23.40
CA GLY A 935 8.16 27.99 -23.58
C GLY A 935 6.87 27.53 -24.27
N ALA A 936 6.60 26.23 -24.34
CA ALA A 936 5.27 25.74 -24.73
C ALA A 936 4.19 26.25 -23.75
N THR A 937 3.09 26.77 -24.29
CA THR A 937 1.91 27.24 -23.52
C THR A 937 1.14 26.03 -22.94
N GLY A 938 0.89 26.01 -21.62
CA GLY A 938 0.12 24.97 -20.94
C GLY A 938 0.80 24.49 -19.64
N ALA A 939 0.12 23.60 -18.91
CA ALA A 939 0.64 22.86 -17.76
C ALA A 939 2.10 22.43 -17.97
N ASN A 940 3.03 22.76 -17.06
CA ASN A 940 4.46 22.42 -17.22
C ASN A 940 4.94 21.31 -16.28
N VAL A 941 4.05 20.76 -15.45
CA VAL A 941 4.41 19.88 -14.33
C VAL A 941 5.01 18.52 -14.75
N HIS A 942 4.75 18.06 -15.98
CA HIS A 942 5.38 16.88 -16.59
C HIS A 942 6.79 17.16 -17.16
N ARG A 943 7.22 18.44 -17.15
CA ARG A 943 8.54 18.93 -17.57
C ARG A 943 9.38 19.41 -16.38
N GLU A 944 8.90 19.15 -15.17
CA GLU A 944 9.48 19.60 -13.91
C GLU A 944 9.73 18.42 -13.00
N TRP A 945 10.87 18.45 -12.31
CA TRP A 945 11.43 17.28 -11.68
C TRP A 945 11.87 17.60 -10.26
N ARG A 946 11.42 16.79 -9.29
CA ARG A 946 12.00 16.75 -7.96
C ARG A 946 13.29 15.94 -8.02
N ILE A 947 14.37 16.50 -7.49
CA ILE A 947 15.64 15.79 -7.40
C ILE A 947 15.89 15.48 -5.93
N LEU A 948 15.84 14.19 -5.59
CA LEU A 948 15.81 13.71 -4.21
C LEU A 948 17.08 12.92 -3.90
N SER A 949 17.79 13.27 -2.83
CA SER A 949 18.98 12.54 -2.40
C SER A 949 18.67 11.07 -2.09
N VAL A 950 19.46 10.12 -2.60
CA VAL A 950 19.24 8.67 -2.40
C VAL A 950 19.73 8.21 -1.01
N PRO A 951 18.90 7.52 -0.20
CA PRO A 951 19.15 7.19 1.20
C PRO A 951 20.38 6.32 1.61
N PHE A 952 21.35 5.98 0.74
CA PHE A 952 22.37 4.94 1.09
C PHE A 952 23.85 5.26 0.91
N THR A 953 24.24 6.47 0.54
CA THR A 953 25.65 6.77 0.27
C THR A 953 26.25 7.71 1.30
N ALA A 954 26.37 7.23 2.51
CA ALA A 954 27.51 7.54 3.35
C ALA A 954 28.47 6.34 3.33
N VAL A 955 28.98 6.00 2.15
CA VAL A 955 30.32 5.38 2.05
C VAL A 955 31.18 6.43 1.35
N PRO A 956 32.26 6.95 1.98
CA PRO A 956 33.00 8.07 1.43
C PRO A 956 33.59 7.73 0.05
N MET A 957 33.40 8.62 -0.92
CA MET A 957 34.31 8.75 -2.05
C MET A 957 35.56 9.51 -1.57
N SER A 958 36.58 8.77 -1.12
CA SER A 958 38.02 9.09 -1.07
C SER A 958 38.66 8.09 -0.10
N SER A 959 39.79 7.45 -0.36
CA SER A 959 40.99 7.91 -1.03
C SER A 959 41.52 6.90 -2.04
N GLU A 960 42.23 7.43 -3.03
CA GLU A 960 43.12 6.71 -3.94
C GLU A 960 43.83 5.54 -3.28
N THR A 961 43.86 4.40 -3.95
CA THR A 961 45.08 3.58 -3.95
C THR A 961 45.44 3.38 -5.41
N THR A 962 46.49 4.10 -5.79
CA THR A 962 47.23 3.94 -7.05
C THR A 962 47.36 2.47 -7.42
N VAL A 963 46.84 2.09 -8.58
CA VAL A 963 47.11 0.80 -9.19
C VAL A 963 48.47 0.89 -9.86
N GLU A 964 49.51 0.45 -9.15
CA GLU A 964 50.71 -0.09 -9.79
C GLU A 964 50.58 -1.61 -9.92
N ASN A 965 51.24 -2.10 -10.96
CA ASN A 965 51.09 -3.40 -11.58
C ASN A 965 51.35 -4.63 -10.67
N THR A 966 50.48 -5.63 -10.85
CA THR A 966 50.73 -7.09 -10.85
C THR A 966 51.21 -7.79 -9.56
N THR A 967 50.38 -8.79 -9.17
CA THR A 967 50.63 -9.99 -8.32
C THR A 967 50.80 -9.75 -6.81
N SER A 968 50.12 -10.42 -5.88
CA SER A 968 49.57 -11.79 -5.84
C SER A 968 48.18 -11.83 -5.17
N ARG A 969 47.21 -12.53 -5.75
CA ARG A 969 45.94 -12.82 -5.05
C ARG A 969 46.23 -13.67 -3.81
N THR A 970 45.73 -13.26 -2.64
CA THR A 970 45.74 -14.04 -1.39
C THR A 970 44.70 -15.15 -1.39
N THR A 971 43.71 -15.07 -2.27
CA THR A 971 42.64 -16.05 -2.45
C THR A 971 42.48 -16.46 -3.92
N LEU A 972 42.46 -17.77 -4.19
CA LEU A 972 42.20 -18.34 -5.51
C LEU A 972 40.75 -18.78 -5.62
N VAL A 973 40.00 -18.20 -6.56
CA VAL A 973 38.62 -18.60 -6.85
C VAL A 973 38.56 -19.29 -8.21
N TYR A 974 38.11 -20.54 -8.24
CA TYR A 974 37.88 -21.30 -9.47
C TYR A 974 36.70 -22.25 -9.31
N THR A 975 36.30 -22.90 -10.40
CA THR A 975 35.11 -23.76 -10.44
C THR A 975 35.47 -25.19 -10.81
N GLN A 976 34.92 -26.15 -10.08
CA GLN A 976 35.10 -27.59 -10.37
C GLN A 976 33.86 -28.36 -9.90
N ASN A 977 33.29 -29.20 -10.77
CA ASN A 977 32.15 -30.09 -10.45
C ASN A 977 30.97 -29.36 -9.74
N GLU A 978 30.43 -28.30 -10.36
CA GLU A 978 29.30 -27.53 -9.82
C GLU A 978 29.56 -26.87 -8.45
N GLN A 979 30.83 -26.55 -8.20
CA GLN A 979 31.27 -25.81 -7.02
C GLN A 979 32.12 -24.63 -7.42
N VAL A 980 31.94 -23.52 -6.71
CA VAL A 980 32.93 -22.47 -6.56
C VAL A 980 33.86 -22.87 -5.40
N ILE A 981 35.15 -22.99 -5.68
CA ILE A 981 36.19 -23.28 -4.70
C ILE A 981 37.00 -22.01 -4.47
N ILE A 982 37.06 -21.57 -3.20
CA ILE A 982 37.85 -20.44 -2.72
C ILE A 982 38.99 -21.00 -1.86
N ILE A 983 40.23 -20.86 -2.32
CA ILE A 983 41.43 -21.32 -1.59
C ILE A 983 42.12 -20.10 -1.00
N SER A 984 42.35 -20.08 0.31
CA SER A 984 43.27 -19.10 0.91
C SER A 984 44.71 -19.58 0.70
N LEU A 985 45.53 -18.75 0.08
CA LEU A 985 46.96 -19.01 -0.16
C LEU A 985 47.84 -18.64 1.04
N ASP A 986 47.28 -17.95 2.04
CA ASP A 986 47.91 -17.66 3.33
C ASP A 986 46.96 -18.08 4.47
N GLU A 987 47.39 -19.07 5.25
CA GLU A 987 46.60 -19.67 6.33
C GLU A 987 46.35 -18.71 7.51
N ASN A 988 47.07 -17.58 7.58
CA ASN A 988 46.94 -16.59 8.64
C ASN A 988 45.99 -15.43 8.29
N VAL A 989 45.51 -15.35 7.04
CA VAL A 989 44.62 -14.29 6.57
C VAL A 989 43.18 -14.81 6.51
N LYS A 990 42.26 -14.17 7.25
CA LYS A 990 40.83 -14.44 7.20
C LYS A 990 40.12 -13.34 6.44
N GLU A 991 39.53 -13.70 5.30
CA GLU A 991 38.79 -12.78 4.42
C GLU A 991 37.32 -13.22 4.33
N ASP A 992 36.42 -12.24 4.37
CA ASP A 992 35.00 -12.48 4.12
C ASP A 992 34.76 -12.66 2.62
N TYR A 993 33.93 -13.64 2.27
CA TYR A 993 33.46 -13.87 0.92
C TYR A 993 31.96 -13.62 0.80
N SER A 994 31.53 -13.22 -0.39
CA SER A 994 30.14 -13.21 -0.81
C SER A 994 30.03 -13.59 -2.28
N VAL A 995 29.13 -14.49 -2.61
CA VAL A 995 28.89 -14.97 -3.98
C VAL A 995 27.54 -14.48 -4.43
N TYR A 996 27.49 -13.88 -5.61
CA TYR A 996 26.30 -13.34 -6.23
C TYR A 996 26.06 -14.04 -7.56
N ASN A 997 24.81 -14.20 -7.97
CA ASN A 997 24.53 -14.50 -9.38
C ASN A 997 24.65 -13.24 -10.23
N ILE A 998 24.58 -13.39 -11.55
CA ILE A 998 24.62 -12.26 -12.50
C ILE A 998 23.49 -11.22 -12.29
N ASN A 999 22.43 -11.58 -11.58
CA ASN A 999 21.32 -10.68 -11.25
C ASN A 999 21.59 -9.92 -9.92
N GLY A 1000 22.80 -10.02 -9.37
CA GLY A 1000 23.21 -9.31 -8.16
C GLY A 1000 22.62 -9.87 -6.86
N GLN A 1001 21.92 -11.00 -6.89
CA GLN A 1001 21.39 -11.65 -5.70
C GLN A 1001 22.53 -12.39 -4.99
N MET A 1002 22.74 -12.09 -3.71
CA MET A 1002 23.73 -12.78 -2.88
C MET A 1002 23.25 -14.19 -2.58
N LEU A 1003 23.96 -15.19 -3.13
CA LEU A 1003 23.65 -16.61 -2.99
C LEU A 1003 24.37 -17.28 -1.82
N ALA A 1004 25.54 -16.76 -1.44
CA ALA A 1004 26.30 -17.27 -0.29
C ALA A 1004 27.18 -16.16 0.28
N ASN A 1005 27.45 -16.16 1.58
CA ASN A 1005 28.51 -15.37 2.20
C ASN A 1005 29.11 -16.12 3.39
N GLY A 1006 30.25 -15.64 3.88
CA GLY A 1006 30.92 -16.22 5.05
C GLY A 1006 32.36 -15.73 5.16
N THR A 1007 33.13 -16.34 6.04
CA THR A 1007 34.56 -16.05 6.19
C THR A 1007 35.36 -17.27 5.79
N VAL A 1008 36.43 -17.09 5.01
CA VAL A 1008 37.35 -18.17 4.63
C VAL A 1008 38.12 -18.62 5.88
N ASN A 1009 37.65 -19.71 6.50
CA ASN A 1009 38.12 -20.18 7.81
C ASN A 1009 39.09 -21.38 7.73
N SER A 1010 39.28 -21.95 6.53
CA SER A 1010 40.16 -23.08 6.24
C SER A 1010 40.90 -22.83 4.92
N ALA A 1011 41.98 -23.57 4.65
CA ALA A 1011 42.76 -23.46 3.41
C ALA A 1011 41.91 -23.58 2.13
N ILE A 1012 40.74 -24.25 2.19
CA ILE A 1012 39.81 -24.41 1.06
C ILE A 1012 38.36 -24.30 1.54
N THR A 1013 37.63 -23.30 1.04
CA THR A 1013 36.18 -23.10 1.19
C THR A 1013 35.47 -23.51 -0.10
N LYS A 1014 34.44 -24.36 -0.02
CA LYS A 1014 33.71 -24.88 -1.18
C LYS A 1014 32.25 -24.49 -1.11
N ILE A 1015 31.74 -23.90 -2.17
CA ILE A 1015 30.38 -23.36 -2.28
C ILE A 1015 29.73 -24.05 -3.49
N HIS A 1016 28.77 -24.93 -3.24
CA HIS A 1016 28.02 -25.57 -4.32
C HIS A 1016 27.06 -24.57 -4.95
N LEU A 1017 27.17 -24.41 -6.26
CA LEU A 1017 26.32 -23.53 -7.06
C LEU A 1017 26.05 -24.24 -8.38
N GLY A 1018 24.81 -24.13 -8.89
CA GLY A 1018 24.45 -24.72 -10.17
C GLY A 1018 25.30 -24.20 -11.34
N ARG A 1019 25.12 -24.77 -12.54
CA ARG A 1019 25.82 -24.27 -13.73
C ARG A 1019 25.37 -22.85 -14.04
N GLY A 1020 26.32 -21.94 -14.15
CA GLY A 1020 26.01 -20.53 -14.28
C GLY A 1020 27.23 -19.64 -14.12
N ILE A 1021 27.01 -18.35 -14.37
CA ILE A 1021 28.02 -17.31 -14.18
C ILE A 1021 27.74 -16.66 -12.83
N TYR A 1022 28.77 -16.55 -11.99
CA TYR A 1022 28.67 -16.02 -10.63
C TYR A 1022 29.75 -14.98 -10.39
N ILE A 1023 29.47 -14.01 -9.52
CA ILE A 1023 30.44 -13.03 -9.05
C ILE A 1023 30.80 -13.40 -7.62
N VAL A 1024 32.04 -13.82 -7.39
CA VAL A 1024 32.55 -14.18 -6.07
C VAL A 1024 33.43 -13.06 -5.58
N LYS A 1025 32.99 -12.37 -4.54
CA LYS A 1025 33.74 -11.35 -3.83
C LYS A 1025 34.48 -11.99 -2.66
N CYS A 1026 35.79 -11.75 -2.52
CA CYS A 1026 36.60 -12.11 -1.36
C CYS A 1026 37.36 -10.86 -0.92
N GLY A 1027 37.14 -10.39 0.30
CA GLY A 1027 37.66 -9.11 0.77
C GLY A 1027 37.24 -7.94 -0.14
N LYS A 1028 38.22 -7.23 -0.71
CA LYS A 1028 38.00 -6.10 -1.62
C LYS A 1028 37.92 -6.49 -3.10
N GLU A 1029 38.25 -7.73 -3.45
CA GLU A 1029 38.27 -8.19 -4.84
C GLU A 1029 36.99 -8.96 -5.20
N ALA A 1030 36.52 -8.82 -6.44
CA ALA A 1030 35.42 -9.60 -6.99
C ALA A 1030 35.86 -10.27 -8.29
N GLN A 1031 35.54 -11.55 -8.44
CA GLN A 1031 35.90 -12.35 -9.59
C GLN A 1031 34.67 -13.04 -10.17
N THR A 1032 34.47 -12.86 -11.48
CA THR A 1032 33.47 -13.64 -12.22
C THR A 1032 33.98 -15.05 -12.47
N VAL A 1033 33.21 -16.04 -12.07
CA VAL A 1033 33.52 -17.45 -12.25
C VAL A 1033 32.37 -18.16 -12.96
N ILE A 1034 32.71 -19.09 -13.86
CA ILE A 1034 31.74 -19.81 -14.67
C ILE A 1034 31.74 -21.25 -14.20
N VAL A 1035 30.71 -21.62 -13.45
CA VAL A 1035 30.49 -22.99 -13.03
C VAL A 1035 29.91 -23.74 -14.23
N LYS A 1036 30.70 -24.63 -14.83
CA LYS A 1036 30.38 -25.33 -16.09
C LYS A 1036 29.69 -26.67 -15.87
#